data_AF-A0A175RT22-F1
#
_entry.id   AF-A0A175RT22-F1
#
_cell.length_a   1.000
_cell.length_b   1.000
_cell.length_c   1.000
_cell.angle_alpha   90.00
_cell.angle_beta   90.00
_cell.angle_gamma   90.00
#
_symmetry.space_group_name_H-M   'P 1'
#
loop_
_entity.id
_entity.type
_entity.pdbx_description
1 polymer ?
#
loop_
_entity_poly.entity_id
_entity_poly.type
_entity_poly.pdbx_seq_one_letter_code
_entity_poly.pdbx_strand_id
1 'polypeptide(L)'
;MISTIDYLGMRFLDANLTGVRSAFREALRGRFGYVVTPNVDHVVSYHRGDAALREVYDGALFQICDSRVLSRLAGLSGLHLTPCPGSDLTRDLLERPLFPAMRIAVIGPDTDAFRDLQQRFPSVSLTLIPSAQRLSIGSPEWKETVARTAGTRWDLLLVCLSFPKQEFFARDLGRAGRVHGLALCVGASIDFLTGRQKRAPEIFRKAGLEWLHRLAQDPRRMASRYLQRGPAVFALAGREWARLRQEGPMVADRPGSPKRVLFLTTVMPHERMTGGEIASMNFIDGLKASGCDVEVIAYRREGQADDLPVGFLSPVDWPIESAGRPVRSGAWMASAFLARRPYSVQKYVSRAMRRFVRLRLRSVPADLAVVDHAQASWLLPLLPADLPTVLIAHNVEHQLYEGHGDALSDVAKPRLRDRLKARIYRREGERLLAVERQAMAGVREVWTLAEDDAAALARLSPQTPARSFGLPGQPFLSSAEALPEPTIDVGLLGSWVWDVNRAGLDWFLTVVAPRLPAHVKVVVGGKSLHPPGTVTGSVRFAGFVPDAGAFLRSCSVVVIPSTTGSGVQIKTIETLGLGVPTVATTVALRGIDDPPLDLRLANSATDMVNAILETLQAPRPDGRDGAAWRLARERAFETDIRNALSGLLSPQTSDRTSKDAADRIRSTRQAPPARITEDAA
;
A
#
# COMPACT_ATOMS: atom_id res chain seq x y z
N MET A 1 -2.67 13.72 -11.51
CA MET A 1 -1.67 14.76 -11.18
C MET A 1 -0.31 14.10 -11.03
N ILE A 2 0.72 14.66 -11.65
CA ILE A 2 2.10 14.18 -11.56
C ILE A 2 2.70 14.72 -10.25
N SER A 3 3.08 13.86 -9.31
CA SER A 3 3.68 14.28 -8.04
C SER A 3 5.14 14.70 -8.26
N THR A 4 5.49 15.92 -7.88
CA THR A 4 6.87 16.41 -7.91
C THR A 4 7.36 16.85 -6.54
N ILE A 5 8.63 16.65 -6.26
CA ILE A 5 9.27 17.01 -5.00
C ILE A 5 10.46 17.91 -5.27
N ASP A 6 10.45 19.09 -4.66
CA ASP A 6 11.57 20.01 -4.68
C ASP A 6 12.58 19.58 -3.60
N TYR A 7 13.80 19.21 -4.01
CA TYR A 7 14.88 18.80 -3.11
C TYR A 7 16.24 19.25 -3.63
N LEU A 8 17.05 19.88 -2.78
CA LEU A 8 18.37 20.44 -3.15
C LEU A 8 18.25 21.38 -4.36
N GLY A 9 17.21 22.21 -4.41
CA GLY A 9 17.00 23.19 -5.49
C GLY A 9 16.65 22.58 -6.86
N MET A 10 16.28 21.30 -6.91
CA MET A 10 15.89 20.57 -8.12
C MET A 10 14.48 19.99 -7.94
N ARG A 11 13.69 19.93 -9.03
CA ARG A 11 12.30 19.44 -9.01
C ARG A 11 12.22 18.02 -9.56
N PHE A 12 12.21 17.05 -8.67
CA PHE A 12 12.14 15.64 -9.03
C PHE A 12 10.71 15.17 -9.28
N LEU A 13 10.53 14.32 -10.28
CA LEU A 13 9.34 13.49 -10.44
C LEU A 13 9.39 12.35 -9.41
N ASP A 14 8.48 12.35 -8.43
CA ASP A 14 8.39 11.27 -7.44
C ASP A 14 7.39 10.21 -7.91
N ALA A 15 7.88 9.26 -8.70
CA ALA A 15 7.08 8.17 -9.23
C ALA A 15 7.91 6.89 -9.35
N ASN A 16 7.25 5.75 -9.14
CA ASN A 16 7.80 4.45 -9.52
C ASN A 16 7.81 4.27 -11.05
N LEU A 17 8.36 3.16 -11.54
CA LEU A 17 8.52 2.92 -12.98
C LEU A 17 7.20 3.03 -13.74
N THR A 18 6.11 2.50 -13.18
CA THR A 18 4.76 2.59 -13.78
C THR A 18 4.27 4.03 -13.90
N GLY A 19 4.47 4.84 -12.86
CA GLY A 19 4.12 6.27 -12.89
C GLY A 19 4.94 7.05 -13.91
N VAL A 20 6.25 6.77 -14.02
CA VAL A 20 7.12 7.36 -15.05
C VAL A 20 6.63 7.00 -16.46
N ARG A 21 6.25 5.74 -16.70
CA ARG A 21 5.69 5.32 -18.00
C ARG A 21 4.41 6.09 -18.35
N SER A 22 3.53 6.31 -17.37
CA SER A 22 2.31 7.09 -17.57
C SER A 22 2.63 8.54 -17.95
N ALA A 23 3.55 9.18 -17.21
CA ALA A 23 4.00 10.54 -17.50
C ALA A 23 4.63 10.66 -18.90
N PHE A 24 5.39 9.66 -19.34
CA PHE A 24 5.98 9.65 -20.68
C PHE A 24 4.93 9.50 -21.78
N ARG A 25 3.90 8.66 -21.59
CA ARG A 25 2.80 8.55 -22.56
C ARG A 25 2.05 9.85 -22.72
N GLU A 26 1.81 10.56 -21.62
CA GLU A 26 1.17 11.88 -21.65
C GLU A 26 2.05 12.91 -22.35
N ALA A 27 3.34 12.97 -21.99
CA ALA A 27 4.31 13.87 -22.61
C ALA A 27 4.44 13.66 -24.12
N LEU A 28 4.40 12.41 -24.58
CA LEU A 28 4.49 12.07 -26.01
C LEU A 28 3.27 12.53 -26.83
N ARG A 29 2.13 12.85 -26.20
CA ARG A 29 0.98 13.47 -26.87
C ARG A 29 1.11 14.99 -27.00
N GLY A 30 2.03 15.59 -26.24
CA GLY A 30 2.26 17.02 -26.19
C GLY A 30 3.36 17.51 -27.13
N ARG A 31 3.86 18.71 -26.83
CA ARG A 31 5.04 19.29 -27.49
C ARG A 31 6.32 18.59 -27.05
N PHE A 32 7.40 18.84 -27.78
CA PHE A 32 8.72 18.35 -27.45
C PHE A 32 9.10 18.68 -26.00
N GLY A 33 9.66 17.69 -25.31
CA GLY A 33 10.23 17.85 -24.00
C GLY A 33 11.45 16.96 -23.82
N TYR A 34 12.21 17.19 -22.75
CA TYR A 34 13.33 16.34 -22.41
C TYR A 34 13.38 16.01 -20.92
N VAL A 35 13.99 14.86 -20.64
CA VAL A 35 14.08 14.24 -19.32
C VAL A 35 15.53 14.11 -18.93
N VAL A 36 15.84 14.52 -17.72
CA VAL A 36 17.16 14.40 -17.12
C VAL A 36 17.12 13.42 -15.95
N THR A 37 18.21 12.69 -15.74
CA THR A 37 18.32 11.68 -14.67
C THR A 37 19.40 12.05 -13.66
N PRO A 38 19.19 13.11 -12.84
CA PRO A 38 20.21 13.58 -11.91
C PRO A 38 20.62 12.52 -10.87
N ASN A 39 21.92 12.29 -10.79
CA ASN A 39 22.59 11.58 -9.70
C ASN A 39 23.36 12.57 -8.81
N VAL A 40 24.10 12.06 -7.81
CA VAL A 40 24.85 12.90 -6.85
C VAL A 40 25.76 13.93 -7.53
N ASP A 41 26.49 13.51 -8.56
CA ASP A 41 27.45 14.39 -9.26
C ASP A 41 26.72 15.49 -10.05
N HIS A 42 25.53 15.19 -10.56
CA HIS A 42 24.70 16.15 -11.29
C HIS A 42 24.15 17.21 -10.33
N VAL A 43 23.67 16.80 -9.14
CA VAL A 43 23.21 17.74 -8.10
C VAL A 43 24.35 18.66 -7.65
N VAL A 44 25.53 18.10 -7.36
CA VAL A 44 26.69 18.93 -6.97
C VAL A 44 27.09 19.88 -8.11
N SER A 45 27.08 19.41 -9.35
CA SER A 45 27.41 20.21 -10.52
C SER A 45 26.35 21.28 -10.81
N TYR A 46 25.07 21.02 -10.55
CA TYR A 46 23.99 22.01 -10.65
C TYR A 46 24.23 23.19 -9.69
N HIS A 47 24.64 22.91 -8.45
CA HIS A 47 24.95 23.96 -7.45
C HIS A 47 26.27 24.69 -7.70
N ARG A 48 27.27 24.01 -8.26
CA ARG A 48 28.59 24.62 -8.57
C ARG A 48 28.66 25.20 -9.99
N GLY A 49 27.68 24.89 -10.83
CA GLY A 49 27.69 25.17 -12.25
C GLY A 49 27.33 26.60 -12.59
N ASP A 50 27.57 26.95 -13.86
CA ASP A 50 27.16 28.22 -14.41
C ASP A 50 25.63 28.32 -14.56
N ALA A 51 25.15 29.50 -14.96
CA ALA A 51 23.73 29.73 -15.19
C ALA A 51 23.18 28.84 -16.33
N ALA A 52 24.04 28.48 -17.29
CA ALA A 52 23.64 27.68 -18.46
C ALA A 52 23.29 26.23 -18.06
N LEU A 53 24.06 25.60 -17.15
CA LEU A 53 23.74 24.26 -16.66
C LEU A 53 22.44 24.27 -15.83
N ARG A 54 22.24 25.29 -14.99
CA ARG A 54 21.01 25.44 -14.19
C ARG A 54 19.78 25.58 -15.08
N GLU A 55 19.84 26.46 -16.08
CA GLU A 55 18.78 26.64 -17.08
C GLU A 55 18.38 25.32 -17.74
N VAL A 56 19.34 24.45 -18.06
CA VAL A 56 19.07 23.16 -18.69
C VAL A 56 18.28 22.23 -17.76
N TYR A 57 18.60 22.18 -16.47
CA TYR A 57 17.84 21.35 -15.51
C TYR A 57 16.46 21.95 -15.21
N ASP A 58 16.38 23.26 -15.03
CA ASP A 58 15.14 23.98 -14.74
C ASP A 58 14.15 23.92 -15.91
N GLY A 59 14.67 23.88 -17.14
CA GLY A 59 13.89 23.70 -18.37
C GLY A 59 13.52 22.25 -18.71
N ALA A 60 13.99 21.26 -17.95
CA ALA A 60 13.68 19.86 -18.20
C ALA A 60 12.21 19.55 -17.84
N LEU A 61 11.53 18.80 -18.71
CA LEU A 61 10.14 18.40 -18.49
C LEU A 61 10.01 17.49 -17.25
N PHE A 62 10.92 16.54 -17.09
CA PHE A 62 11.00 15.69 -15.91
C PHE A 62 12.45 15.56 -15.43
N GLN A 63 12.64 15.59 -14.11
CA GLN A 63 13.91 15.25 -13.47
C GLN A 63 13.71 13.96 -12.65
N ILE A 64 14.36 12.87 -13.03
CA ILE A 64 14.16 11.55 -12.43
C ILE A 64 15.36 11.20 -11.54
N CYS A 65 15.12 10.78 -10.30
CA CYS A 65 16.20 10.48 -9.37
C CYS A 65 16.96 9.20 -9.76
N ASP A 66 18.21 9.35 -10.19
CA ASP A 66 19.12 8.24 -10.57
C ASP A 66 20.06 7.83 -9.42
N SER A 67 19.69 8.12 -8.17
CA SER A 67 20.57 7.90 -7.03
C SER A 67 19.85 7.45 -5.77
N ARG A 68 20.15 6.21 -5.35
CA ARG A 68 19.77 5.71 -4.03
C ARG A 68 20.39 6.51 -2.88
N VAL A 69 21.55 7.14 -3.10
CA VAL A 69 22.17 8.03 -2.09
C VAL A 69 21.32 9.28 -1.91
N LEU A 70 20.88 9.91 -3.01
CA LEU A 70 19.98 11.08 -2.94
C LEU A 70 18.66 10.72 -2.30
N SER A 71 18.06 9.58 -2.68
CA SER A 71 16.84 9.05 -2.05
C SER A 71 16.98 8.90 -0.53
N ARG A 72 18.11 8.36 -0.05
CA ARG A 72 18.38 8.25 1.40
C ARG A 72 18.59 9.60 2.07
N LEU A 73 19.32 10.52 1.44
CA LEU A 73 19.53 11.87 1.97
C LEU A 73 18.22 12.65 2.04
N ALA A 74 17.36 12.54 1.03
CA ALA A 74 16.00 13.08 1.05
C ALA A 74 15.20 12.49 2.22
N GLY A 75 15.29 11.18 2.44
CA GLY A 75 14.66 10.51 3.58
C GLY A 75 15.18 10.96 4.96
N LEU A 76 16.45 11.35 5.08
CA LEU A 76 16.98 11.99 6.30
C LEU A 76 16.40 13.38 6.54
N SER A 77 16.07 14.08 5.45
CA SER A 77 15.28 15.31 5.42
C SER A 77 13.76 15.05 5.39
N GLY A 78 13.31 13.80 5.60
CA GLY A 78 11.93 13.31 5.65
C GLY A 78 11.11 13.43 4.36
N LEU A 79 11.77 13.74 3.24
CA LEU A 79 11.19 13.68 1.90
C LEU A 79 11.28 12.26 1.36
N HIS A 80 10.21 11.78 0.71
CA HIS A 80 10.24 10.52 -0.02
C HIS A 80 10.70 10.78 -1.44
N LEU A 81 11.82 10.22 -1.88
CA LEU A 81 12.28 10.41 -3.26
C LEU A 81 12.52 9.04 -3.88
N THR A 82 11.65 8.63 -4.79
CA THR A 82 11.70 7.33 -5.46
C THR A 82 12.90 7.25 -6.41
N PRO A 83 13.87 6.34 -6.19
CA PRO A 83 14.98 6.16 -7.11
C PRO A 83 14.52 5.36 -8.34
N CYS A 84 14.65 5.94 -9.53
CA CYS A 84 14.39 5.29 -10.81
C CYS A 84 15.64 5.44 -11.70
N PRO A 85 16.57 4.47 -11.67
CA PRO A 85 17.81 4.60 -12.40
C PRO A 85 17.60 4.71 -13.91
N GLY A 86 18.32 5.62 -14.57
CA GLY A 86 18.14 5.87 -16.01
C GLY A 86 18.37 4.62 -16.87
N SER A 87 19.31 3.76 -16.44
CA SER A 87 19.59 2.48 -17.10
C SER A 87 18.46 1.45 -16.96
N ASP A 88 17.77 1.42 -15.81
CA ASP A 88 16.63 0.53 -15.60
C ASP A 88 15.41 1.03 -16.40
N LEU A 89 15.19 2.34 -16.44
CA LEU A 89 14.16 2.96 -17.28
C LEU A 89 14.42 2.73 -18.79
N THR A 90 15.68 2.86 -19.24
CA THR A 90 16.05 2.62 -20.64
C THR A 90 15.78 1.18 -21.05
N ARG A 91 16.17 0.22 -20.20
CA ARG A 91 15.88 -1.20 -20.41
C ARG A 91 14.38 -1.43 -20.55
N ASP A 92 13.60 -0.91 -19.62
CA ASP A 92 12.15 -1.09 -19.59
C ASP A 92 11.47 -0.55 -20.86
N LEU A 93 11.89 0.62 -21.35
CA LEU A 93 11.33 1.22 -22.56
C LEU A 93 11.69 0.43 -23.84
N LEU A 94 12.83 -0.26 -23.86
CA LEU A 94 13.24 -1.11 -24.98
C LEU A 94 12.57 -2.50 -24.92
N GLU A 95 12.46 -3.09 -23.73
CA GLU A 95 11.77 -4.38 -23.54
C GLU A 95 10.26 -4.23 -23.73
N ARG A 96 9.70 -3.09 -23.30
CA ARG A 96 8.26 -2.80 -23.32
C ARG A 96 8.00 -1.37 -23.82
N PRO A 97 8.05 -1.14 -25.15
CA PRO A 97 7.72 0.16 -25.73
C PRO A 97 6.37 0.69 -25.24
N LEU A 98 6.22 2.02 -25.20
CA LEU A 98 5.00 2.64 -24.69
C LEU A 98 3.78 2.39 -25.58
N PHE A 99 4.01 2.09 -26.86
CA PHE A 99 3.03 1.69 -27.87
C PHE A 99 3.71 0.88 -29.00
N PRO A 100 2.96 0.02 -29.76
CA PRO A 100 3.53 -0.99 -30.66
C PRO A 100 4.40 -0.50 -31.83
N ALA A 101 4.31 0.78 -32.22
CA ALA A 101 5.06 1.35 -33.35
C ALA A 101 5.98 2.50 -32.94
N MET A 102 6.43 2.51 -31.68
CA MET A 102 7.29 3.55 -31.14
C MET A 102 8.66 3.56 -31.80
N ARG A 103 9.05 4.70 -32.36
CA ARG A 103 10.34 4.90 -33.02
C ARG A 103 11.33 5.47 -32.04
N ILE A 104 12.41 4.74 -31.81
CA ILE A 104 13.43 5.09 -30.83
C ILE A 104 14.71 5.43 -31.58
N ALA A 105 15.15 6.69 -31.47
CA ALA A 105 16.46 7.11 -31.94
C ALA A 105 17.49 7.06 -30.81
N VAL A 106 18.75 6.82 -31.14
CA VAL A 106 19.85 6.77 -30.18
C VAL A 106 21.02 7.60 -30.70
N ILE A 107 21.62 8.43 -29.85
CA ILE A 107 22.87 9.16 -30.13
C ILE A 107 23.91 8.85 -29.05
N GLY A 108 25.17 8.68 -29.45
CA GLY A 108 26.28 8.42 -28.53
C GLY A 108 27.02 7.09 -28.73
N PRO A 109 26.34 5.92 -28.90
CA PRO A 109 27.07 4.67 -29.12
C PRO A 109 27.74 4.65 -30.50
N ASP A 110 28.85 3.90 -30.60
CA ASP A 110 29.45 3.58 -31.90
C ASP A 110 28.59 2.60 -32.70
N THR A 111 28.93 2.40 -33.97
CA THR A 111 28.16 1.56 -34.89
C THR A 111 28.08 0.11 -34.44
N ASP A 112 29.12 -0.42 -33.79
CA ASP A 112 29.10 -1.78 -33.27
C ASP A 112 28.19 -1.89 -32.04
N ALA A 113 28.22 -0.92 -31.12
CA ALA A 113 27.34 -0.90 -29.93
C ALA A 113 25.89 -0.78 -30.34
N PHE A 114 25.62 0.02 -31.36
CA PHE A 114 24.29 0.13 -31.92
C PHE A 114 23.83 -1.16 -32.60
N ARG A 115 24.71 -1.87 -33.32
CA ARG A 115 24.41 -3.19 -33.89
C ARG A 115 24.06 -4.20 -32.81
N ASP A 116 24.85 -4.25 -31.73
CA ASP A 116 24.58 -5.11 -30.57
C ASP A 116 23.21 -4.80 -29.94
N LEU A 117 22.87 -3.50 -29.84
CA LEU A 117 21.57 -3.04 -29.33
C LEU A 117 20.41 -3.50 -30.22
N GLN A 118 20.55 -3.36 -31.55
CA GLN A 118 19.54 -3.81 -32.50
C GLN A 118 19.32 -5.32 -32.45
N GLN A 119 20.39 -6.10 -32.34
CA GLN A 119 20.30 -7.56 -32.21
C GLN A 119 19.58 -7.99 -30.93
N ARG A 120 19.78 -7.24 -29.83
CA ARG A 120 19.17 -7.55 -28.53
C ARG A 120 17.69 -7.14 -28.43
N PHE A 121 17.27 -6.15 -29.20
CA PHE A 121 15.90 -5.62 -29.21
C PHE A 121 15.31 -5.56 -30.63
N PRO A 122 15.15 -6.71 -31.32
CA PRO A 122 14.75 -6.75 -32.73
C PRO A 122 13.30 -6.30 -32.97
N SER A 123 12.46 -6.30 -31.92
CA SER A 123 11.06 -5.86 -31.98
C SER A 123 10.88 -4.35 -31.94
N VAL A 124 11.95 -3.57 -31.77
CA VAL A 124 11.90 -2.11 -31.61
C VAL A 124 12.47 -1.43 -32.85
N SER A 125 11.77 -0.41 -33.36
CA SER A 125 12.26 0.44 -34.44
C SER A 125 13.37 1.36 -33.95
N LEU A 126 14.62 0.90 -34.03
CA LEU A 126 15.81 1.62 -33.59
C LEU A 126 16.51 2.36 -34.75
N THR A 127 16.91 3.62 -34.52
CA THR A 127 17.69 4.42 -35.48
C THR A 127 18.91 5.06 -34.80
N LEU A 128 20.09 4.89 -35.38
CA LEU A 128 21.30 5.58 -34.92
C LEU A 128 21.34 6.99 -35.49
N ILE A 129 21.58 7.98 -34.64
CA ILE A 129 21.92 9.33 -35.04
C ILE A 129 23.44 9.41 -35.17
N PRO A 130 23.99 9.62 -36.39
CA PRO A 130 25.42 9.77 -36.56
C PRO A 130 25.93 11.00 -35.82
N SER A 131 27.06 10.87 -35.13
CA SER A 131 27.75 11.97 -34.46
C SER A 131 29.26 11.76 -34.49
N ALA A 132 30.03 12.85 -34.48
CA ALA A 132 31.48 12.78 -34.32
C ALA A 132 31.87 12.11 -32.99
N GLN A 133 32.95 11.32 -32.98
CA GLN A 133 33.47 10.67 -31.76
C GLN A 133 33.76 11.68 -30.63
N ARG A 134 34.18 12.91 -30.98
CA ARG A 134 34.38 14.01 -30.03
C ARG A 134 33.43 15.17 -30.35
N LEU A 135 32.19 15.04 -29.89
CA LEU A 135 31.21 16.11 -30.00
C LEU A 135 31.42 17.15 -28.88
N SER A 136 31.75 18.39 -29.23
CA SER A 136 31.99 19.49 -28.28
C SER A 136 30.84 20.49 -28.31
N ILE A 137 30.36 20.92 -27.14
CA ILE A 137 29.22 21.84 -27.03
C ILE A 137 29.50 23.12 -27.80
N GLY A 138 28.58 23.54 -28.67
CA GLY A 138 28.66 24.79 -29.43
C GLY A 138 29.54 24.75 -30.69
N SER A 139 30.29 23.67 -30.94
CA SER A 139 31.07 23.47 -32.17
C SER A 139 30.18 23.45 -33.44
N PRO A 140 30.74 23.70 -34.64
CA PRO A 140 29.99 23.52 -35.89
C PRO A 140 29.37 22.12 -36.02
N GLU A 141 30.12 21.07 -35.66
CA GLU A 141 29.68 19.67 -35.70
C GLU A 141 28.54 19.42 -34.72
N TRP A 142 28.55 20.08 -33.54
CA TRP A 142 27.44 20.05 -32.60
C TRP A 142 26.16 20.64 -33.19
N LYS A 143 26.24 21.84 -33.77
CA LYS A 143 25.10 22.52 -34.37
C LYS A 143 24.51 21.71 -35.53
N GLU A 144 25.37 21.15 -36.38
CA GLU A 144 24.95 20.26 -37.47
C GLU A 144 24.26 19.00 -36.94
N THR A 145 24.84 18.36 -35.91
CA THR A 145 24.27 17.16 -35.31
C THR A 145 22.91 17.45 -34.65
N VAL A 146 22.77 18.57 -33.95
CA VAL A 146 21.49 19.02 -33.36
C VAL A 146 20.45 19.24 -34.45
N ALA A 147 20.79 19.99 -35.51
CA ALA A 147 19.86 20.26 -36.61
C ALA A 147 19.40 18.97 -37.32
N ARG A 148 20.34 18.07 -37.65
CA ARG A 148 20.04 16.76 -38.22
C ARG A 148 19.12 15.93 -37.31
N THR A 149 19.41 15.92 -36.01
CA THR A 149 18.62 15.14 -35.04
C THR A 149 17.22 15.71 -34.86
N ALA A 150 17.09 17.04 -34.85
CA ALA A 150 15.80 17.71 -34.78
C ALA A 150 14.91 17.38 -36.00
N GLY A 151 15.51 17.29 -37.19
CA GLY A 151 14.84 16.90 -38.44
C GLY A 151 14.58 15.39 -38.61
N THR A 152 15.23 14.53 -37.81
CA THR A 152 15.04 13.07 -37.90
C THR A 152 13.73 12.64 -37.24
N ARG A 153 13.01 11.68 -37.83
CA ARG A 153 11.71 11.23 -37.32
C ARG A 153 11.87 10.17 -36.22
N TRP A 154 11.60 10.56 -34.97
CA TRP A 154 11.61 9.67 -33.79
C TRP A 154 10.53 10.11 -32.79
N ASP A 155 10.08 9.19 -31.93
CA ASP A 155 9.15 9.49 -30.83
C ASP A 155 9.91 9.67 -29.52
N LEU A 156 10.90 8.82 -29.27
CA LEU A 156 11.83 8.90 -28.15
C LEU A 156 13.27 8.96 -28.66
N LEU A 157 14.07 9.87 -28.13
CA LEU A 157 15.51 9.94 -28.37
C LEU A 157 16.27 9.58 -27.09
N LEU A 158 17.07 8.52 -27.13
CA LEU A 158 18.01 8.17 -26.07
C LEU A 158 19.31 8.94 -26.29
N VAL A 159 19.64 9.86 -25.39
CA VAL A 159 20.85 10.68 -25.45
C VAL A 159 21.93 10.07 -24.55
N CYS A 160 22.89 9.39 -25.17
CA CYS A 160 23.96 8.65 -24.51
C CYS A 160 25.31 9.38 -24.62
N LEU A 161 25.29 10.69 -24.37
CA LEU A 161 26.50 11.52 -24.33
C LEU A 161 27.00 11.68 -22.89
N SER A 162 28.29 11.98 -22.72
CA SER A 162 28.85 12.23 -21.38
C SER A 162 28.25 13.49 -20.76
N PHE A 163 27.91 13.46 -19.46
CA PHE A 163 27.55 14.67 -18.70
C PHE A 163 28.62 15.78 -18.83
N PRO A 164 28.26 17.05 -19.06
CA PRO A 164 26.90 17.61 -19.19
C PRO A 164 26.35 17.69 -20.63
N LYS A 165 27.02 17.05 -21.61
CA LYS A 165 26.68 17.17 -23.04
C LYS A 165 25.28 16.67 -23.35
N GLN A 166 24.84 15.57 -22.75
CA GLN A 166 23.50 15.03 -23.05
C GLN A 166 22.39 16.03 -22.71
N GLU A 167 22.51 16.74 -21.59
CA GLU A 167 21.51 17.71 -21.13
C GLU A 167 21.47 18.93 -22.05
N PHE A 168 22.65 19.48 -22.39
CA PHE A 168 22.75 20.57 -23.36
C PHE A 168 22.22 20.19 -24.73
N PHE A 169 22.50 18.97 -25.20
CA PHE A 169 22.03 18.48 -26.49
C PHE A 169 20.50 18.42 -26.52
N ALA A 170 19.89 17.89 -25.47
CA ALA A 170 18.43 17.79 -25.37
C ALA A 170 17.74 19.17 -25.36
N ARG A 171 18.29 20.15 -24.63
CA ARG A 171 17.82 21.54 -24.68
C ARG A 171 17.95 22.14 -26.08
N ASP A 172 19.10 21.95 -26.71
CA ASP A 172 19.41 22.55 -28.01
C ASP A 172 18.52 22.00 -29.14
N LEU A 173 17.99 20.77 -29.01
CA LEU A 173 16.96 20.25 -29.93
C LEU A 173 15.69 21.09 -29.90
N GLY A 174 15.23 21.49 -28.71
CA GLY A 174 14.08 22.37 -28.57
C GLY A 174 14.35 23.74 -29.19
N ARG A 175 15.54 24.30 -28.93
CA ARG A 175 15.98 25.58 -29.54
C ARG A 175 16.13 25.51 -31.06
N ALA A 176 16.45 24.34 -31.61
CA ALA A 176 16.53 24.08 -33.05
C ALA A 176 15.16 23.83 -33.71
N GLY A 177 14.05 24.03 -32.98
CA GLY A 177 12.70 23.95 -33.54
C GLY A 177 12.07 22.57 -33.51
N ARG A 178 12.57 21.63 -32.69
CA ARG A 178 11.91 20.34 -32.50
C ARG A 178 10.54 20.52 -31.86
N VAL A 179 9.48 20.11 -32.56
CA VAL A 179 8.08 20.35 -32.12
C VAL A 179 7.49 19.21 -31.29
N HIS A 180 7.84 17.94 -31.56
CA HIS A 180 7.24 16.76 -30.92
C HIS A 180 8.29 15.71 -30.49
N GLY A 181 7.92 14.86 -29.53
CA GLY A 181 8.76 13.74 -29.05
C GLY A 181 9.44 14.02 -27.71
N LEU A 182 10.05 12.98 -27.13
CA LEU A 182 10.70 13.05 -25.83
C LEU A 182 12.19 12.71 -25.96
N ALA A 183 13.09 13.55 -25.45
CA ALA A 183 14.51 13.21 -25.32
C ALA A 183 14.81 12.74 -23.89
N LEU A 184 15.51 11.63 -23.74
CA LEU A 184 15.85 11.03 -22.44
C LEU A 184 17.38 10.96 -22.29
N CYS A 185 17.91 11.72 -21.34
CA CYS A 185 19.34 11.78 -21.03
C CYS A 185 19.74 10.60 -20.12
N VAL A 186 20.45 9.61 -20.66
CA VAL A 186 20.70 8.32 -19.97
C VAL A 186 22.16 7.86 -19.99
N GLY A 187 23.07 8.65 -20.57
CA GLY A 187 24.51 8.42 -20.54
C GLY A 187 24.90 7.01 -21.00
N ALA A 188 25.73 6.33 -20.20
CA ALA A 188 26.28 4.99 -20.49
C ALA A 188 25.25 3.83 -20.42
N SER A 189 23.94 4.11 -20.46
CA SER A 189 22.90 3.08 -20.33
C SER A 189 22.98 2.01 -21.43
N ILE A 190 23.38 2.39 -22.65
CA ILE A 190 23.56 1.43 -23.75
C ILE A 190 24.74 0.50 -23.49
N ASP A 191 25.86 0.99 -22.94
CA ASP A 191 27.03 0.15 -22.63
C ASP A 191 26.72 -0.94 -21.59
N PHE A 192 25.82 -0.64 -20.65
CA PHE A 192 25.31 -1.65 -19.69
C PHE A 192 24.37 -2.66 -20.37
N LEU A 193 23.60 -2.23 -21.36
CA LEU A 193 22.67 -3.09 -22.10
C LEU A 193 23.38 -3.98 -23.12
N THR A 194 24.48 -3.54 -23.71
CA THR A 194 25.29 -4.33 -24.64
C THR A 194 26.34 -5.19 -23.95
N GLY A 195 26.50 -5.04 -22.62
CA GLY A 195 27.45 -5.83 -21.82
C GLY A 195 28.90 -5.34 -21.92
N ARG A 196 29.16 -4.26 -22.65
CA ARG A 196 30.48 -3.61 -22.76
C ARG A 196 30.95 -3.04 -21.42
N GLN A 197 30.01 -2.66 -20.55
CA GLN A 197 30.28 -2.33 -19.16
C GLN A 197 29.55 -3.28 -18.21
N LYS A 198 30.29 -3.94 -17.32
CA LYS A 198 29.70 -4.80 -16.27
C LYS A 198 29.09 -3.94 -15.16
N ARG A 199 27.80 -4.10 -14.93
CA ARG A 199 27.09 -3.45 -13.81
C ARG A 199 27.51 -4.07 -12.47
N ALA A 200 27.34 -3.33 -11.37
CA ALA A 200 27.62 -3.86 -10.04
C ALA A 200 26.67 -5.04 -9.70
N PRO A 201 27.12 -6.05 -8.93
CA PRO A 201 26.28 -7.13 -8.46
C PRO A 201 25.03 -6.63 -7.74
N GLU A 202 23.96 -7.42 -7.76
CA GLU A 202 22.66 -7.02 -7.22
C GLU A 202 22.71 -6.60 -5.74
N ILE A 203 23.53 -7.28 -4.93
CA ILE A 203 23.74 -6.95 -3.51
C ILE A 203 24.28 -5.52 -3.35
N PHE A 204 25.29 -5.14 -4.14
CA PHE A 204 25.86 -3.78 -4.12
C PHE A 204 24.84 -2.75 -4.61
N ARG A 205 24.04 -3.10 -5.62
CA ARG A 205 22.96 -2.24 -6.13
C ARG A 205 21.91 -2.01 -5.04
N LYS A 206 21.36 -3.07 -4.43
CA LYS A 206 20.37 -3.00 -3.35
C LYS A 206 20.91 -2.22 -2.14
N ALA A 207 22.19 -2.40 -1.80
CA ALA A 207 22.87 -1.62 -0.77
C ALA A 207 23.14 -0.15 -1.15
N GLY A 208 23.00 0.25 -2.42
CA GLY A 208 23.34 1.59 -2.91
C GLY A 208 24.85 1.86 -2.94
N LEU A 209 25.66 0.80 -3.00
CA LEU A 209 27.13 0.80 -3.04
C LEU A 209 27.67 0.61 -4.47
N GLU A 210 26.84 0.82 -5.49
CA GLU A 210 27.25 0.71 -6.89
C GLU A 210 28.40 1.67 -7.24
N TRP A 211 28.45 2.84 -6.59
CA TRP A 211 29.55 3.78 -6.74
C TRP A 211 30.89 3.23 -6.21
N LEU A 212 30.87 2.46 -5.12
CA LEU A 212 32.08 1.87 -4.52
C LEU A 212 32.64 0.77 -5.42
N HIS A 213 31.75 -0.04 -6.01
CA HIS A 213 32.14 -1.02 -7.01
C HIS A 213 32.78 -0.36 -8.25
N ARG A 214 32.22 0.75 -8.74
CA ARG A 214 32.82 1.51 -9.87
C ARG A 214 34.17 2.13 -9.50
N LEU A 215 34.32 2.65 -8.28
CA LEU A 215 35.59 3.18 -7.79
C LEU A 215 36.67 2.09 -7.73
N ALA A 216 36.31 0.88 -7.31
CA ALA A 216 37.24 -0.25 -7.29
C ALA A 216 37.69 -0.69 -8.69
N GLN A 217 36.80 -0.55 -9.70
CA GLN A 217 37.11 -0.94 -11.09
C GLN A 217 37.94 0.09 -11.85
N ASP A 218 37.68 1.39 -11.66
CA ASP A 218 38.43 2.46 -12.32
C ASP A 218 38.76 3.59 -11.32
N PRO A 219 39.73 3.37 -10.41
CA PRO A 219 40.01 4.30 -9.32
C PRO A 219 40.44 5.67 -9.80
N ARG A 220 41.28 5.72 -10.85
CA ARG A 220 41.84 6.97 -11.39
C ARG A 220 40.75 7.87 -11.97
N ARG A 221 39.83 7.32 -12.76
CA ARG A 221 38.74 8.09 -13.37
C ARG A 221 37.64 8.44 -12.36
N MET A 222 37.33 7.54 -11.43
CA MET A 222 36.19 7.68 -10.52
C MET A 222 36.52 8.42 -9.22
N ALA A 223 37.79 8.51 -8.80
CA ALA A 223 38.18 9.18 -7.55
C ALA A 223 37.80 10.66 -7.53
N SER A 224 38.02 11.42 -8.62
CA SER A 224 37.63 12.83 -8.66
C SER A 224 36.11 12.99 -8.51
N ARG A 225 35.33 12.13 -9.17
CA ARG A 225 33.86 12.16 -9.11
C ARG A 225 33.33 11.84 -7.70
N TYR A 226 33.81 10.76 -7.08
CA TYR A 226 33.25 10.28 -5.81
C TYR A 226 33.93 10.80 -4.56
N LEU A 227 35.25 11.01 -4.56
CA LEU A 227 36.00 11.43 -3.38
C LEU A 227 36.21 12.94 -3.30
N GLN A 228 36.31 13.64 -4.43
CA GLN A 228 36.54 15.10 -4.44
C GLN A 228 35.23 15.90 -4.56
N ARG A 229 34.36 15.52 -5.52
CA ARG A 229 33.10 16.25 -5.79
C ARG A 229 31.93 15.72 -4.96
N GLY A 230 31.78 14.40 -4.93
CA GLY A 230 30.71 13.69 -4.23
C GLY A 230 30.41 14.19 -2.80
N PRO A 231 31.41 14.41 -1.92
CA PRO A 231 31.15 14.77 -0.53
C PRO A 231 30.40 16.10 -0.35
N ALA A 232 30.46 17.00 -1.33
CA ALA A 232 29.74 18.27 -1.28
C ALA A 232 28.23 18.10 -1.17
N VAL A 233 27.69 16.98 -1.65
CA VAL A 233 26.25 16.66 -1.52
C VAL A 233 25.81 16.55 -0.07
N PHE A 234 26.69 16.09 0.84
CA PHE A 234 26.35 15.97 2.26
C PHE A 234 26.25 17.34 2.93
N ALA A 235 27.10 18.29 2.53
CA ALA A 235 27.02 19.67 3.00
C ALA A 235 25.76 20.37 2.45
N LEU A 236 25.43 20.14 1.17
CA LEU A 236 24.18 20.63 0.57
C LEU A 236 22.96 20.03 1.28
N ALA A 237 22.93 18.71 1.47
CA ALA A 237 21.87 18.02 2.21
C ALA A 237 21.78 18.47 3.66
N GLY A 238 22.91 18.73 4.34
CA GLY A 238 22.93 19.27 5.70
C GLY A 238 22.35 20.68 5.78
N ARG A 239 22.67 21.56 4.81
CA ARG A 239 22.07 22.90 4.72
C ARG A 239 20.58 22.84 4.42
N GLU A 240 20.19 22.01 3.46
CA GLU A 240 18.78 21.84 3.10
C GLU A 240 17.98 21.22 4.24
N TRP A 241 18.56 20.24 4.93
CA TRP A 241 17.99 19.68 6.15
C TRP A 241 17.85 20.73 7.26
N ALA A 242 18.84 21.61 7.44
CA ALA A 242 18.78 22.70 8.42
C ALA A 242 17.72 23.74 8.02
N ARG A 243 17.62 24.08 6.74
CA ARG A 243 16.60 24.96 6.16
C ARG A 243 15.20 24.41 6.40
N LEU A 244 14.94 23.17 5.99
CA LEU A 244 13.66 22.45 6.22
C LEU A 244 13.33 22.24 7.70
N ARG A 245 14.29 22.46 8.61
CA ARG A 245 14.13 22.35 10.06
C ARG A 245 13.94 23.70 10.76
N GLN A 246 14.44 24.78 10.16
CA GLN A 246 14.27 26.17 10.62
C GLN A 246 13.01 26.81 10.03
N GLU A 247 12.67 26.47 8.79
CA GLU A 247 11.34 26.64 8.24
C GLU A 247 10.41 25.73 9.05
N GLY A 248 9.73 26.30 10.06
CA GLY A 248 8.47 25.72 10.56
C GLY A 248 7.54 25.47 9.38
N PRO A 249 6.54 24.58 9.51
CA PRO A 249 5.78 24.05 8.38
C PRO A 249 5.39 25.17 7.42
N MET A 250 6.00 25.18 6.23
CA MET A 250 5.54 25.97 5.11
C MET A 250 4.21 25.36 4.69
N VAL A 251 3.14 25.84 5.31
CA VAL A 251 1.78 25.70 4.80
C VAL A 251 1.75 26.53 3.52
N ALA A 252 2.12 25.91 2.40
CA ALA A 252 1.57 26.37 1.14
C ALA A 252 0.10 25.97 1.17
N ASP A 253 -0.73 26.78 1.83
CA ASP A 253 -2.16 26.79 1.58
C ASP A 253 -2.29 27.27 0.14
N ARG A 254 -2.29 26.34 -0.79
CA ARG A 254 -2.80 26.60 -2.13
C ARG A 254 -4.30 26.36 -2.01
N PRO A 255 -5.12 27.41 -1.91
CA PRO A 255 -6.56 27.25 -2.02
C PRO A 255 -6.86 26.46 -3.31
N GLY A 256 -7.49 25.29 -3.16
CA GLY A 256 -7.78 24.36 -4.25
C GLY A 256 -6.83 23.15 -4.40
N SER A 257 -5.82 22.95 -3.53
CA SER A 257 -5.03 21.71 -3.50
C SER A 257 -5.75 20.57 -2.74
N PRO A 258 -5.60 19.30 -3.17
CA PRO A 258 -6.24 18.17 -2.51
C PRO A 258 -5.75 18.02 -1.06
N LYS A 259 -6.67 17.74 -0.15
CA LYS A 259 -6.38 17.52 1.27
C LYS A 259 -5.50 16.29 1.45
N ARG A 260 -4.41 16.41 2.20
CA ARG A 260 -3.45 15.32 2.40
C ARG A 260 -3.82 14.48 3.61
N VAL A 261 -3.90 13.16 3.41
CA VAL A 261 -4.20 12.19 4.45
C VAL A 261 -3.02 11.27 4.67
N LEU A 262 -2.53 11.19 5.91
CA LEU A 262 -1.54 10.21 6.32
C LEU A 262 -2.23 8.97 6.90
N PHE A 263 -2.22 7.87 6.16
CA PHE A 263 -2.83 6.60 6.52
C PHE A 263 -1.78 5.65 7.12
N LEU A 264 -1.87 5.38 8.42
CA LEU A 264 -0.95 4.54 9.18
C LEU A 264 -1.62 3.19 9.47
N THR A 265 -1.11 2.10 8.91
CA THR A 265 -1.64 0.75 9.14
C THR A 265 -0.54 -0.25 9.54
N THR A 266 -0.96 -1.46 9.92
CA THR A 266 -0.04 -2.51 10.38
C THR A 266 0.74 -3.15 9.23
N VAL A 267 0.09 -3.46 8.11
CA VAL A 267 0.68 -4.21 6.99
C VAL A 267 0.28 -3.59 5.66
N MET A 268 1.14 -3.69 4.64
CA MET A 268 0.88 -3.15 3.31
C MET A 268 -0.39 -3.77 2.69
N PRO A 269 -1.46 -2.98 2.46
CA PRO A 269 -2.77 -3.55 2.13
C PRO A 269 -3.05 -3.65 0.62
N HIS A 270 -2.14 -3.15 -0.23
CA HIS A 270 -2.36 -2.99 -1.68
C HIS A 270 -2.66 -4.29 -2.45
N GLU A 271 -2.29 -5.46 -1.91
CA GLU A 271 -2.57 -6.76 -2.54
C GLU A 271 -3.93 -7.35 -2.15
N ARG A 272 -4.64 -6.78 -1.16
CA ARG A 272 -5.99 -7.22 -0.73
C ARG A 272 -6.08 -8.71 -0.36
N MET A 273 -5.04 -9.27 0.24
CA MET A 273 -4.93 -10.72 0.47
C MET A 273 -5.79 -11.22 1.64
N THR A 274 -6.15 -10.33 2.56
CA THR A 274 -6.94 -10.65 3.76
C THR A 274 -8.11 -9.69 3.91
N GLY A 275 -9.14 -10.10 4.67
CA GLY A 275 -10.29 -9.23 4.92
C GLY A 275 -9.92 -7.89 5.56
N GLY A 276 -8.88 -7.85 6.40
CA GLY A 276 -8.34 -6.61 6.94
C GLY A 276 -7.74 -5.71 5.86
N GLU A 277 -6.94 -6.26 4.95
CA GLU A 277 -6.36 -5.50 3.84
C GLU A 277 -7.42 -4.98 2.86
N ILE A 278 -8.47 -5.77 2.59
CA ILE A 278 -9.61 -5.35 1.78
C ILE A 278 -10.33 -4.16 2.44
N ALA A 279 -10.58 -4.23 3.75
CA ALA A 279 -11.18 -3.14 4.50
C ALA A 279 -10.32 -1.87 4.47
N SER A 280 -9.02 -1.97 4.78
CA SER A 280 -8.08 -0.84 4.72
C SER A 280 -8.05 -0.20 3.33
N MET A 281 -8.00 -1.02 2.27
CA MET A 281 -7.98 -0.51 0.89
C MET A 281 -9.29 0.16 0.50
N ASN A 282 -10.44 -0.31 0.97
CA ASN A 282 -11.71 0.37 0.70
C ASN A 282 -11.71 1.78 1.30
N PHE A 283 -11.22 1.97 2.53
CA PHE A 283 -11.06 3.31 3.10
C PHE A 283 -10.06 4.16 2.31
N ILE A 284 -8.90 3.60 1.94
CA ILE A 284 -7.88 4.32 1.15
C ILE A 284 -8.48 4.79 -0.19
N ASP A 285 -9.23 3.92 -0.88
CA ASP A 285 -9.85 4.26 -2.15
C ASP A 285 -10.98 5.27 -2.00
N GLY A 286 -11.83 5.13 -0.97
CA GLY A 286 -12.90 6.09 -0.68
C GLY A 286 -12.36 7.49 -0.35
N LEU A 287 -11.24 7.56 0.39
CA LEU A 287 -10.53 8.82 0.66
C LEU A 287 -9.98 9.43 -0.63
N LYS A 288 -9.35 8.63 -1.50
CA LYS A 288 -8.85 9.09 -2.81
C LYS A 288 -9.98 9.55 -3.74
N ALA A 289 -11.09 8.81 -3.79
CA ALA A 289 -12.29 9.14 -4.55
C ALA A 289 -12.95 10.45 -4.06
N SER A 290 -12.77 10.77 -2.78
CA SER A 290 -13.18 12.05 -2.18
C SER A 290 -12.22 13.21 -2.48
N GLY A 291 -11.17 12.99 -3.29
CA GLY A 291 -10.22 14.02 -3.70
C GLY A 291 -9.05 14.23 -2.75
N CYS A 292 -8.82 13.31 -1.80
CA CYS A 292 -7.65 13.39 -0.91
C CYS A 292 -6.38 12.84 -1.56
N ASP A 293 -5.24 13.46 -1.24
CA ASP A 293 -3.90 12.92 -1.48
C ASP A 293 -3.54 11.97 -0.34
N VAL A 294 -3.73 10.67 -0.54
CA VAL A 294 -3.55 9.65 0.52
C VAL A 294 -2.18 9.00 0.44
N GLU A 295 -1.39 9.17 1.50
CA GLU A 295 -0.12 8.49 1.71
C GLU A 295 -0.27 7.38 2.75
N VAL A 296 0.14 6.16 2.42
CA VAL A 296 0.03 4.98 3.26
C VAL A 296 1.40 4.59 3.81
N ILE A 297 1.53 4.50 5.13
CA ILE A 297 2.72 3.97 5.80
C ILE A 297 2.36 2.67 6.52
N ALA A 298 3.06 1.59 6.17
CA ALA A 298 2.85 0.27 6.76
C ALA A 298 4.12 -0.58 6.71
N TYR A 299 4.08 -1.77 7.32
CA TYR A 299 5.15 -2.75 7.12
C TYR A 299 4.92 -3.56 5.85
N ARG A 300 6.00 -3.76 5.08
CA ARG A 300 6.01 -4.74 4.00
C ARG A 300 6.20 -6.15 4.57
N ARG A 301 5.37 -7.10 4.12
CA ARG A 301 5.52 -8.51 4.49
C ARG A 301 6.72 -9.13 3.78
N GLU A 302 7.33 -10.13 4.42
CA GLU A 302 8.39 -10.92 3.81
C GLU A 302 7.83 -11.69 2.60
N GLY A 303 8.46 -11.54 1.43
CA GLY A 303 7.99 -12.14 0.17
C GLY A 303 7.04 -11.27 -0.65
N GLN A 304 6.60 -10.12 -0.14
CA GLN A 304 5.79 -9.16 -0.88
C GLN A 304 6.67 -8.40 -1.91
N ALA A 305 6.10 -8.01 -3.05
CA ALA A 305 6.85 -7.37 -4.14
C ALA A 305 7.62 -6.12 -3.68
N ASP A 306 8.79 -5.85 -4.29
CA ASP A 306 9.60 -4.65 -4.02
C ASP A 306 8.94 -3.37 -4.61
N ASP A 307 8.06 -3.51 -5.62
CA ASP A 307 7.41 -2.38 -6.30
C ASP A 307 6.10 -2.01 -5.60
N LEU A 308 6.19 -1.06 -4.66
CA LEU A 308 5.02 -0.51 -3.98
C LEU A 308 4.29 0.50 -4.87
N PRO A 309 2.95 0.59 -4.80
CA PRO A 309 2.20 1.64 -5.49
C PRO A 309 2.63 3.04 -5.05
N VAL A 310 2.43 4.03 -5.92
CA VAL A 310 2.71 5.45 -5.58
C VAL A 310 1.90 5.85 -4.34
N GLY A 311 2.58 6.49 -3.39
CA GLY A 311 2.02 6.88 -2.10
C GLY A 311 2.06 5.80 -1.02
N PHE A 312 2.57 4.59 -1.29
CA PHE A 312 2.73 3.53 -0.29
C PHE A 312 4.19 3.39 0.13
N LEU A 313 4.46 3.59 1.43
CA LEU A 313 5.80 3.73 1.99
C LEU A 313 6.06 2.70 3.10
N SER A 314 7.11 1.90 2.95
CA SER A 314 7.57 0.99 4.00
C SER A 314 8.97 1.37 4.48
N PRO A 315 9.20 1.59 5.79
CA PRO A 315 10.54 1.88 6.29
C PRO A 315 11.42 0.64 6.36
N VAL A 316 10.82 -0.54 6.54
CA VAL A 316 11.51 -1.82 6.73
C VAL A 316 10.59 -2.97 6.37
N ASP A 317 11.18 -4.07 5.92
CA ASP A 317 10.49 -5.36 5.88
C ASP A 317 10.31 -5.86 7.31
N TRP A 318 9.09 -6.28 7.64
CA TRP A 318 8.77 -6.76 8.97
C TRP A 318 8.11 -8.13 8.88
N PRO A 319 8.70 -9.16 9.48
CA PRO A 319 8.04 -10.44 9.54
C PRO A 319 6.97 -10.37 10.61
N ILE A 320 5.72 -10.31 10.15
CA ILE A 320 4.54 -10.10 10.99
C ILE A 320 3.97 -11.43 11.51
N GLU A 321 4.25 -12.52 10.79
CA GLU A 321 3.70 -13.85 11.08
C GLU A 321 4.38 -14.52 12.28
N SER A 322 3.56 -14.88 13.27
CA SER A 322 4.00 -15.68 14.42
C SER A 322 4.08 -17.17 14.09
N ALA A 323 3.28 -17.63 13.11
CA ALA A 323 3.26 -19.02 12.69
C ALA A 323 4.63 -19.45 12.14
N GLY A 324 5.14 -20.59 12.64
CA GLY A 324 6.44 -21.13 12.22
C GLY A 324 7.67 -20.41 12.79
N ARG A 325 7.52 -19.45 13.73
CA ARG A 325 8.63 -18.64 14.27
C ARG A 325 8.67 -18.58 15.81
N PRO A 326 8.78 -19.73 16.50
CA PRO A 326 8.61 -19.81 17.96
C PRO A 326 9.58 -18.93 18.76
N VAL A 327 10.84 -18.82 18.33
CA VAL A 327 11.86 -17.99 19.01
C VAL A 327 11.48 -16.51 18.97
N ARG A 328 11.07 -16.02 17.81
CA ARG A 328 10.73 -14.60 17.62
C ARG A 328 9.40 -14.24 18.29
N SER A 329 8.41 -15.13 18.17
CA SER A 329 7.14 -14.98 18.89
C SER A 329 7.33 -14.99 20.40
N GLY A 330 8.21 -15.84 20.92
CA GLY A 330 8.61 -15.84 22.33
C GLY A 330 9.27 -14.54 22.76
N ALA A 331 10.19 -13.99 21.95
CA ALA A 331 10.83 -12.71 22.22
C ALA A 331 9.83 -11.54 22.25
N TRP A 332 8.88 -11.49 21.31
CA TRP A 332 7.81 -10.49 21.35
C TRP A 332 6.92 -10.65 22.57
N MET A 333 6.55 -11.88 22.91
CA MET A 333 5.75 -12.17 24.11
C MET A 333 6.47 -11.67 25.36
N ALA A 334 7.73 -12.04 25.58
CA ALA A 334 8.54 -11.54 26.69
C ALA A 334 8.61 -10.01 26.71
N SER A 335 8.82 -9.37 25.55
CA SER A 335 8.83 -7.91 25.45
C SER A 335 7.47 -7.28 25.76
N ALA A 336 6.35 -7.95 25.47
CA ALA A 336 5.01 -7.49 25.76
C ALA A 336 4.73 -7.52 27.27
N PHE A 337 5.16 -8.59 27.94
CA PHE A 337 5.14 -8.67 29.41
C PHE A 337 5.94 -7.53 30.05
N LEU A 338 7.18 -7.30 29.61
CA LEU A 338 8.04 -6.22 30.13
C LEU A 338 7.46 -4.83 29.86
N ALA A 339 6.93 -4.61 28.66
CA ALA A 339 6.34 -3.33 28.26
C ALA A 339 4.91 -3.11 28.80
N ARG A 340 4.33 -4.11 29.47
CA ARG A 340 2.92 -4.13 29.93
C ARG A 340 1.90 -3.84 28.81
N ARG A 341 2.24 -4.19 27.56
CA ARG A 341 1.39 -4.05 26.37
C ARG A 341 0.79 -5.40 25.96
N PRO A 342 -0.34 -5.41 25.24
CA PRO A 342 -0.81 -6.63 24.61
C PRO A 342 0.18 -7.09 23.53
N TYR A 343 0.34 -8.40 23.41
CA TYR A 343 1.19 -9.04 22.41
C TYR A 343 0.83 -8.61 20.99
N SER A 344 -0.48 -8.51 20.72
CA SER A 344 -1.03 -8.15 19.41
C SER A 344 -0.59 -6.76 18.92
N VAL A 345 -0.33 -5.82 19.83
CA VAL A 345 0.25 -4.49 19.54
C VAL A 345 1.79 -4.56 19.55
N GLN A 346 2.36 -5.18 20.58
CA GLN A 346 3.81 -5.13 20.82
C GLN A 346 4.64 -5.72 19.67
N LYS A 347 4.13 -6.73 18.97
CA LYS A 347 4.81 -7.33 17.81
C LYS A 347 5.03 -6.35 16.64
N TYR A 348 4.26 -5.26 16.58
CA TYR A 348 4.40 -4.20 15.57
C TYR A 348 5.26 -3.02 16.04
N VAL A 349 5.66 -2.94 17.31
CA VAL A 349 6.42 -1.79 17.81
C VAL A 349 7.85 -1.82 17.28
N SER A 350 8.20 -0.84 16.44
CA SER A 350 9.55 -0.71 15.85
C SER A 350 10.13 0.69 16.00
N ARG A 351 11.43 0.75 16.35
CA ARG A 351 12.19 2.00 16.35
C ARG A 351 12.32 2.61 14.96
N ALA A 352 12.41 1.78 13.92
CA ALA A 352 12.54 2.22 12.53
C ALA A 352 11.26 2.93 12.07
N MET A 353 10.10 2.30 12.28
CA MET A 353 8.79 2.89 11.97
C MET A 353 8.54 4.18 12.76
N ARG A 354 8.83 4.19 14.06
CA ARG A 354 8.73 5.41 14.88
C ARG A 354 9.55 6.56 14.31
N ARG A 355 10.80 6.29 13.91
CA ARG A 355 11.68 7.30 13.32
C ARG A 355 11.13 7.78 11.97
N PHE A 356 10.65 6.86 11.15
CA PHE A 356 10.12 7.15 9.81
C PHE A 356 8.89 8.05 9.86
N VAL A 357 7.87 7.67 10.64
CA VAL A 357 6.62 8.47 10.79
C VAL A 357 6.92 9.88 11.33
N ARG A 358 7.78 10.00 12.35
CA ARG A 358 8.19 11.31 12.89
C ARG A 358 8.91 12.19 11.88
N LEU A 359 9.76 11.60 11.04
CA LEU A 359 10.46 12.35 10.00
C LEU A 359 9.49 12.75 8.88
N ARG A 360 8.57 11.85 8.51
CA ARG A 360 7.61 12.12 7.44
C ARG A 360 6.67 13.27 7.78
N LEU A 361 6.09 13.26 8.98
CA LEU A 361 5.23 14.33 9.49
C LEU A 361 5.91 15.70 9.57
N ARG A 362 7.25 15.73 9.71
CA ARG A 362 8.01 16.99 9.74
C ARG A 362 8.20 17.59 8.36
N SER A 363 8.38 16.74 7.35
CA SER A 363 8.76 17.19 6.02
C SER A 363 7.58 17.37 5.09
N VAL A 364 6.50 16.62 5.36
CA VAL A 364 5.26 16.68 4.59
C VAL A 364 4.09 16.69 5.59
N PRO A 365 3.58 17.88 5.92
CA PRO A 365 2.42 18.02 6.80
C PRO A 365 1.20 17.31 6.21
N ALA A 366 0.40 16.70 7.07
CA ALA A 366 -0.90 16.12 6.72
C ALA A 366 -2.03 17.00 7.25
N ASP A 367 -3.17 17.03 6.58
CA ASP A 367 -4.41 17.67 7.05
C ASP A 367 -5.21 16.74 7.98
N LEU A 368 -5.03 15.42 7.80
CA LEU A 368 -5.71 14.36 8.55
C LEU A 368 -4.74 13.18 8.72
N ALA A 369 -4.72 12.59 9.91
CA ALA A 369 -4.14 11.27 10.12
C ALA A 369 -5.24 10.21 10.28
N VAL A 370 -5.02 9.05 9.69
CA VAL A 370 -5.85 7.87 9.89
C VAL A 370 -4.96 6.80 10.49
N VAL A 371 -5.33 6.27 11.64
CA VAL A 371 -4.69 5.10 12.25
C VAL A 371 -5.61 3.92 12.05
N ASP A 372 -5.18 2.98 11.24
CA ASP A 372 -5.94 1.82 10.83
C ASP A 372 -5.55 0.60 11.66
N HIS A 373 -6.56 -0.05 12.24
CA HIS A 373 -6.51 -1.06 13.28
C HIS A 373 -6.14 -0.56 14.69
N ALA A 374 -6.77 -1.16 15.71
CA ALA A 374 -6.40 -0.94 17.12
C ALA A 374 -4.94 -1.33 17.41
N GLN A 375 -4.39 -2.32 16.67
CA GLN A 375 -3.00 -2.75 16.81
C GLN A 375 -1.98 -1.69 16.33
N ALA A 376 -2.37 -0.73 15.49
CA ALA A 376 -1.52 0.39 15.06
C ALA A 376 -1.58 1.61 16.00
N SER A 377 -2.47 1.60 17.00
CA SER A 377 -2.67 2.71 17.97
C SER A 377 -1.40 3.15 18.71
N TRP A 378 -0.36 2.32 18.79
CA TRP A 378 0.93 2.69 19.35
C TRP A 378 1.64 3.83 18.60
N LEU A 379 1.19 4.14 17.38
CA LEU A 379 1.64 5.27 16.57
C LEU A 379 0.96 6.59 16.93
N LEU A 380 -0.22 6.58 17.58
CA LEU A 380 -0.96 7.80 17.95
C LEU A 380 -0.11 8.81 18.73
N PRO A 381 0.72 8.41 19.73
CA PRO A 381 1.56 9.36 20.46
C PRO A 381 2.68 10.00 19.63
N LEU A 382 2.83 9.63 18.35
CA LEU A 382 3.80 10.24 17.43
C LEU A 382 3.18 11.37 16.60
N LEU A 383 1.85 11.47 16.57
CA LEU A 383 1.12 12.47 15.82
C LEU A 383 1.11 13.81 16.59
N PRO A 384 1.09 14.95 15.88
CA PRO A 384 0.83 16.25 16.50
C PRO A 384 -0.52 16.27 17.21
N ALA A 385 -0.63 16.94 18.36
CA ALA A 385 -1.85 16.95 19.16
C ALA A 385 -3.01 17.72 18.49
N ASP A 386 -2.68 18.66 17.60
CA ASP A 386 -3.58 19.48 16.81
C ASP A 386 -3.98 18.85 15.47
N LEU A 387 -3.32 17.77 15.05
CA LEU A 387 -3.64 17.06 13.82
C LEU A 387 -4.95 16.27 14.00
N PRO A 388 -6.03 16.57 13.26
CA PRO A 388 -7.22 15.74 13.27
C PRO A 388 -6.84 14.29 12.97
N THR A 389 -7.24 13.39 13.85
CA THR A 389 -6.89 11.97 13.75
C THR A 389 -8.15 11.12 13.83
N VAL A 390 -8.27 10.13 12.96
CA VAL A 390 -9.31 9.11 12.97
C VAL A 390 -8.70 7.76 13.32
N LEU A 391 -9.38 6.96 14.13
CA LEU A 391 -9.07 5.56 14.35
C LEU A 391 -10.04 4.69 13.56
N ILE A 392 -9.55 3.80 12.69
CA ILE A 392 -10.38 2.77 12.07
C ILE A 392 -10.27 1.49 12.91
N ALA A 393 -11.38 1.07 13.48
CA ALA A 393 -11.51 -0.16 14.24
C ALA A 393 -12.25 -1.22 13.40
N HIS A 394 -11.51 -2.25 12.96
CA HIS A 394 -12.11 -3.35 12.18
C HIS A 394 -12.96 -4.29 13.03
N ASN A 395 -12.64 -4.41 14.32
CA ASN A 395 -13.35 -5.23 15.31
C ASN A 395 -13.31 -4.51 16.65
N VAL A 396 -14.09 -5.02 17.59
CA VAL A 396 -13.91 -4.75 19.02
C VAL A 396 -12.93 -5.78 19.59
N GLU A 397 -11.65 -5.42 19.66
CA GLU A 397 -10.56 -6.38 19.86
C GLU A 397 -10.58 -7.00 21.26
N HIS A 398 -10.87 -6.23 22.31
CA HIS A 398 -10.95 -6.81 23.66
C HIS A 398 -12.03 -7.89 23.77
N GLN A 399 -13.23 -7.66 23.22
CA GLN A 399 -14.34 -8.63 23.22
C GLN A 399 -13.98 -9.87 22.42
N LEU A 400 -13.28 -9.70 21.30
CA LEU A 400 -12.80 -10.83 20.51
C LEU A 400 -11.87 -11.71 21.36
N TYR A 401 -10.87 -11.13 22.03
CA TYR A 401 -9.91 -11.91 22.83
C TYR A 401 -10.53 -12.51 24.10
N GLU A 402 -11.44 -11.80 24.78
CA GLU A 402 -12.20 -12.32 25.92
C GLU A 402 -13.07 -13.51 25.51
N GLY A 403 -13.81 -13.39 24.40
CA GLY A 403 -14.63 -14.48 23.85
C GLY A 403 -13.83 -15.74 23.52
N HIS A 404 -12.58 -15.61 23.04
CA HIS A 404 -11.69 -16.77 22.85
C HIS A 404 -11.28 -17.41 24.19
N GLY A 405 -11.06 -16.60 25.22
CA GLY A 405 -10.74 -17.07 26.57
C GLY A 405 -11.90 -17.85 27.20
N ASP A 406 -13.12 -17.37 27.02
CA ASP A 406 -14.32 -17.97 27.59
C ASP A 406 -14.71 -19.26 26.83
N ALA A 407 -14.64 -19.27 25.50
CA ALA A 407 -14.87 -20.48 24.70
C ALA A 407 -13.91 -21.64 25.05
N LEU A 408 -12.66 -21.34 25.41
CA LEU A 408 -11.70 -22.34 25.89
C LEU A 408 -11.99 -22.82 27.32
N SER A 409 -12.68 -22.01 28.12
CA SER A 409 -13.04 -22.32 29.50
C SER A 409 -14.31 -23.18 29.59
N ASP A 410 -15.24 -23.01 28.64
CA ASP A 410 -16.54 -23.69 28.58
C ASP A 410 -16.47 -25.14 28.04
N VAL A 411 -15.28 -25.61 27.65
CA VAL A 411 -15.07 -27.01 27.28
C VAL A 411 -15.25 -27.90 28.52
N ALA A 412 -16.14 -28.91 28.45
CA ALA A 412 -16.54 -29.75 29.59
C ALA A 412 -15.38 -30.38 30.42
N LYS A 413 -14.20 -30.60 29.80
CA LYS A 413 -12.95 -31.02 30.47
C LYS A 413 -11.73 -30.36 29.81
N PRO A 414 -11.41 -29.10 30.12
CA PRO A 414 -10.32 -28.39 29.46
C PRO A 414 -8.97 -28.91 29.96
N ARG A 415 -8.03 -29.19 29.05
CA ARG A 415 -6.68 -29.63 29.42
C ARG A 415 -5.95 -28.47 30.11
N LEU A 416 -4.89 -28.77 30.87
CA LEU A 416 -4.08 -27.73 31.55
C LEU A 416 -3.59 -26.64 30.56
N ARG A 417 -3.22 -27.06 29.34
CA ARG A 417 -2.81 -26.16 28.26
C ARG A 417 -3.93 -25.20 27.84
N ASP A 418 -5.18 -25.67 27.82
CA ASP A 418 -6.34 -24.87 27.41
C ASP A 418 -6.68 -23.85 28.50
N ARG A 419 -6.60 -24.26 29.77
CA ARG A 419 -6.71 -23.33 30.92
C ARG A 419 -5.65 -22.25 30.91
N LEU A 420 -4.40 -22.60 30.57
CA LEU A 420 -3.31 -21.63 30.47
C LEU A 420 -3.53 -20.65 29.30
N LYS A 421 -3.96 -21.16 28.14
CA LYS A 421 -4.31 -20.32 26.98
C LYS A 421 -5.47 -19.38 27.30
N ALA A 422 -6.52 -19.87 27.95
CA ALA A 422 -7.67 -19.07 28.35
C ALA A 422 -7.26 -17.87 29.24
N ARG A 423 -6.38 -18.11 30.23
CA ARG A 423 -5.81 -17.03 31.06
C ARG A 423 -5.00 -16.02 30.26
N ILE A 424 -4.22 -16.47 29.27
CA ILE A 424 -3.47 -15.57 28.38
C ILE A 424 -4.42 -14.71 27.55
N TYR A 425 -5.46 -15.31 26.96
CA TYR A 425 -6.46 -14.58 26.17
C TYR A 425 -7.22 -13.55 27.01
N ARG A 426 -7.68 -13.90 28.22
CA ARG A 426 -8.35 -12.96 29.12
C ARG A 426 -7.44 -11.78 29.49
N ARG A 427 -6.18 -12.06 29.83
CA ARG A 427 -5.19 -10.99 30.08
C ARG A 427 -4.96 -10.12 28.85
N GLU A 428 -4.86 -10.70 27.66
CA GLU A 428 -4.73 -9.93 26.42
C GLU A 428 -5.96 -9.06 26.17
N GLY A 429 -7.18 -9.57 26.42
CA GLY A 429 -8.43 -8.82 26.35
C GLY A 429 -8.45 -7.61 27.28
N GLU A 430 -8.14 -7.78 28.56
CA GLU A 430 -8.03 -6.68 29.53
C GLU A 430 -7.04 -5.59 29.09
N ARG A 431 -5.91 -6.01 28.48
CA ARG A 431 -4.89 -5.07 27.98
C ARG A 431 -5.32 -4.37 26.71
N LEU A 432 -6.00 -5.07 25.81
CA LEU A 432 -6.58 -4.48 24.62
C LEU A 432 -7.67 -3.47 24.97
N LEU A 433 -8.50 -3.73 25.97
CA LEU A 433 -9.50 -2.79 26.46
C LEU A 433 -8.86 -1.46 26.88
N ALA A 434 -7.74 -1.53 27.60
CA ALA A 434 -6.98 -0.33 27.98
C ALA A 434 -6.39 0.40 26.76
N VAL A 435 -5.87 -0.34 25.77
CA VAL A 435 -5.35 0.23 24.52
C VAL A 435 -6.45 0.91 23.71
N GLU A 436 -7.61 0.25 23.54
CA GLU A 436 -8.74 0.80 22.80
C GLU A 436 -9.27 2.07 23.46
N ARG A 437 -9.50 2.06 24.79
CA ARG A 437 -9.89 3.28 25.53
C ARG A 437 -8.90 4.42 25.35
N GLN A 438 -7.60 4.14 25.46
CA GLN A 438 -6.56 5.15 25.28
C GLN A 438 -6.52 5.69 23.85
N ALA A 439 -6.68 4.81 22.85
CA ALA A 439 -6.68 5.18 21.44
C ALA A 439 -7.88 6.07 21.12
N MET A 440 -9.08 5.70 21.58
CA MET A 440 -10.31 6.46 21.40
C MET A 440 -10.24 7.85 22.03
N ALA A 441 -9.61 7.98 23.20
CA ALA A 441 -9.43 9.28 23.85
C ALA A 441 -8.47 10.22 23.09
N GLY A 442 -7.64 9.68 22.21
CA GLY A 442 -6.62 10.41 21.45
C GLY A 442 -7.00 10.75 20.02
N VAL A 443 -8.24 10.48 19.60
CA VAL A 443 -8.72 10.70 18.21
C VAL A 443 -10.00 11.52 18.20
N ARG A 444 -10.29 12.13 17.05
CA ARG A 444 -11.48 12.97 16.86
C ARG A 444 -12.73 12.13 16.60
N GLU A 445 -12.58 11.02 15.91
CA GLU A 445 -13.66 10.10 15.57
C GLU A 445 -13.11 8.68 15.40
N VAL A 446 -13.95 7.69 15.69
CA VAL A 446 -13.67 6.27 15.43
C VAL A 446 -14.56 5.82 14.28
N TRP A 447 -13.97 5.20 13.27
CA TRP A 447 -14.70 4.59 12.17
C TRP A 447 -14.73 3.08 12.36
N THR A 448 -15.91 2.48 12.27
CA THR A 448 -16.12 1.03 12.41
C THR A 448 -16.74 0.45 11.16
N LEU A 449 -16.78 -0.89 11.09
CA LEU A 449 -17.35 -1.61 9.94
C LEU A 449 -18.82 -2.00 10.16
N ALA A 450 -19.26 -2.06 11.41
CA ALA A 450 -20.61 -2.45 11.79
C ALA A 450 -21.17 -1.55 12.90
N GLU A 451 -22.49 -1.33 12.89
CA GLU A 451 -23.18 -0.45 13.84
C GLU A 451 -23.08 -0.98 15.28
N ASP A 452 -23.17 -2.30 15.45
CA ASP A 452 -22.95 -2.96 16.74
C ASP A 452 -21.57 -2.64 17.34
N ASP A 453 -20.54 -2.58 16.50
CA ASP A 453 -19.17 -2.28 16.94
C ASP A 453 -19.05 -0.78 17.27
N ALA A 454 -19.70 0.10 16.51
CA ALA A 454 -19.78 1.53 16.83
C ALA A 454 -20.47 1.75 18.18
N ALA A 455 -21.61 1.10 18.41
CA ALA A 455 -22.35 1.16 19.66
C ALA A 455 -21.53 0.61 20.85
N ALA A 456 -20.82 -0.50 20.66
CA ALA A 456 -19.96 -1.08 21.67
C ALA A 456 -18.80 -0.15 22.06
N LEU A 457 -18.12 0.44 21.07
CA LEU A 457 -17.02 1.37 21.31
C LEU A 457 -17.51 2.70 21.89
N ALA A 458 -18.65 3.22 21.45
CA ALA A 458 -19.26 4.43 22.01
C ALA A 458 -19.55 4.29 23.52
N ARG A 459 -19.92 3.09 24.00
CA ARG A 459 -20.07 2.82 25.44
C ARG A 459 -18.73 2.89 26.20
N LEU A 460 -17.61 2.58 25.55
CA LEU A 460 -16.28 2.65 26.17
C LEU A 460 -15.74 4.08 26.29
N SER A 461 -16.05 4.92 25.30
CA SER A 461 -15.66 6.34 25.28
C SER A 461 -16.83 7.19 24.77
N PRO A 462 -17.81 7.53 25.64
CA PRO A 462 -19.00 8.30 25.23
C PRO A 462 -18.70 9.69 24.67
N GLN A 463 -17.49 10.20 24.92
CA GLN A 463 -17.04 11.52 24.47
C GLN A 463 -16.46 11.50 23.05
N THR A 464 -16.12 10.31 22.52
CA THR A 464 -15.55 10.16 21.18
C THR A 464 -16.61 9.59 20.25
N PRO A 465 -17.01 10.32 19.19
CA PRO A 465 -18.00 9.80 18.24
C PRO A 465 -17.46 8.55 17.55
N ALA A 466 -18.33 7.55 17.39
CA ALA A 466 -18.09 6.35 16.60
C ALA A 466 -19.10 6.32 15.45
N ARG A 467 -18.62 6.07 14.23
CA ARG A 467 -19.43 6.02 13.01
C ARG A 467 -19.19 4.70 12.28
N SER A 468 -20.26 4.02 11.88
CA SER A 468 -20.16 2.82 11.06
C SER A 468 -20.12 3.13 9.56
N PHE A 469 -19.40 2.30 8.80
CA PHE A 469 -19.33 2.38 7.34
C PHE A 469 -19.60 1.02 6.71
N GLY A 470 -20.57 0.97 5.80
CA GLY A 470 -20.91 -0.23 5.04
C GLY A 470 -19.86 -0.53 3.96
N LEU A 471 -18.91 -1.43 4.25
CA LEU A 471 -17.84 -1.77 3.30
C LEU A 471 -18.38 -2.37 1.99
N PRO A 472 -17.83 -1.98 0.81
CA PRO A 472 -18.28 -2.50 -0.49
C PRO A 472 -17.64 -3.85 -0.90
N GLY A 473 -16.72 -4.39 -0.11
CA GLY A 473 -15.94 -5.59 -0.47
C GLY A 473 -14.89 -5.30 -1.55
N GLN A 474 -14.41 -6.34 -2.25
CA GLN A 474 -13.46 -6.17 -3.36
C GLN A 474 -14.13 -6.39 -4.72
N PRO A 475 -13.64 -5.73 -5.80
CA PRO A 475 -14.12 -6.00 -7.15
C PRO A 475 -13.55 -7.34 -7.67
N PHE A 476 -14.38 -8.12 -8.37
CA PHE A 476 -13.94 -9.29 -9.13
C PHE A 476 -14.01 -8.98 -10.63
N LEU A 477 -13.01 -9.42 -11.40
CA LEU A 477 -12.89 -9.12 -12.84
C LEU A 477 -14.15 -9.49 -13.65
N SER A 478 -14.83 -10.58 -13.27
CA SER A 478 -16.01 -11.10 -13.96
C SER A 478 -17.34 -10.72 -13.30
N SER A 479 -17.38 -9.83 -12.30
CA SER A 479 -18.62 -9.54 -11.54
C SER A 479 -19.74 -8.92 -12.40
N ALA A 480 -19.41 -8.35 -13.55
CA ALA A 480 -20.38 -7.77 -14.50
C ALA A 480 -20.96 -8.79 -15.49
N GLU A 481 -20.40 -10.00 -15.56
CA GLU A 481 -20.86 -11.06 -16.47
C GLU A 481 -21.94 -11.91 -15.80
N ALA A 482 -22.89 -12.41 -16.60
CA ALA A 482 -23.91 -13.36 -16.13
C ALA A 482 -23.26 -14.60 -15.48
N LEU A 483 -23.88 -15.15 -14.44
CA LEU A 483 -23.38 -16.33 -13.76
C LEU A 483 -23.27 -17.51 -14.75
N PRO A 484 -22.14 -18.24 -14.75
CA PRO A 484 -21.98 -19.43 -15.59
C PRO A 484 -22.85 -20.57 -15.06
N GLU A 485 -23.11 -21.60 -15.88
CA GLU A 485 -23.73 -22.85 -15.39
C GLU A 485 -22.96 -23.41 -14.18
N PRO A 486 -23.66 -23.77 -13.08
CA PRO A 486 -22.99 -24.22 -11.87
C PRO A 486 -22.35 -25.60 -12.07
N THR A 487 -21.21 -25.82 -11.44
CA THR A 487 -20.50 -27.12 -11.43
C THR A 487 -20.38 -27.71 -10.02
N ILE A 488 -20.77 -26.95 -9.00
CA ILE A 488 -20.73 -27.30 -7.59
C ILE A 488 -22.12 -27.02 -7.00
N ASP A 489 -22.74 -27.98 -6.32
CA ASP A 489 -24.07 -27.76 -5.73
C ASP A 489 -23.97 -26.78 -4.55
N VAL A 490 -23.07 -27.06 -3.60
CA VAL A 490 -22.88 -26.24 -2.40
C VAL A 490 -21.42 -25.87 -2.20
N GLY A 491 -21.13 -24.56 -2.17
CA GLY A 491 -19.79 -24.02 -1.93
C GLY A 491 -19.63 -23.40 -0.55
N LEU A 492 -18.47 -23.60 0.07
CA LEU A 492 -18.03 -22.85 1.25
C LEU A 492 -16.63 -22.30 0.97
N LEU A 493 -16.38 -21.01 1.23
CA LEU A 493 -15.08 -20.37 1.02
C LEU A 493 -14.61 -19.67 2.30
N GLY A 494 -13.34 -19.89 2.70
CA GLY A 494 -12.78 -19.19 3.85
C GLY A 494 -11.37 -19.61 4.25
N SER A 495 -10.79 -18.87 5.19
CA SER A 495 -9.56 -19.27 5.89
C SER A 495 -9.93 -20.07 7.14
N TRP A 496 -9.94 -21.39 7.02
CA TRP A 496 -10.41 -22.33 8.04
C TRP A 496 -9.36 -22.66 9.11
N VAL A 497 -8.14 -22.13 8.96
CA VAL A 497 -7.10 -22.24 10.00
C VAL A 497 -7.39 -21.31 11.17
N TRP A 498 -8.14 -20.22 10.94
CA TRP A 498 -8.52 -19.28 11.98
C TRP A 498 -9.69 -19.81 12.81
N ASP A 499 -9.56 -19.75 14.14
CA ASP A 499 -10.46 -20.45 15.07
C ASP A 499 -11.93 -20.03 14.93
N VAL A 500 -12.20 -18.74 14.72
CA VAL A 500 -13.56 -18.19 14.53
C VAL A 500 -14.23 -18.73 13.26
N ASN A 501 -13.51 -18.76 12.14
CA ASN A 501 -14.04 -19.31 10.89
C ASN A 501 -14.22 -20.83 10.97
N ARG A 502 -13.30 -21.51 11.67
CA ARG A 502 -13.32 -22.97 11.83
C ARG A 502 -14.54 -23.44 12.60
N ALA A 503 -14.96 -22.72 13.63
CA ALA A 503 -16.14 -23.08 14.42
C ALA A 503 -17.41 -23.23 13.55
N GLY A 504 -17.62 -22.32 12.59
CA GLY A 504 -18.73 -22.40 11.65
C GLY A 504 -18.61 -23.57 10.66
N LEU A 505 -17.39 -23.83 10.17
CA LEU A 505 -17.15 -25.00 9.30
C LEU A 505 -17.38 -26.31 10.05
N ASP A 506 -16.84 -26.44 11.27
CA ASP A 506 -16.99 -27.65 12.08
C ASP A 506 -18.47 -27.92 12.39
N TRP A 507 -19.25 -26.89 12.74
CA TRP A 507 -20.70 -27.02 12.91
C TRP A 507 -21.39 -27.49 11.63
N PHE A 508 -21.08 -26.89 10.48
CA PHE A 508 -21.64 -27.30 9.20
C PHE A 508 -21.31 -28.76 8.88
N LEU A 509 -20.05 -29.17 9.01
CA LEU A 509 -19.59 -30.52 8.70
C LEU A 509 -20.17 -31.59 9.62
N THR A 510 -20.36 -31.28 10.90
CA THR A 510 -20.80 -32.25 11.92
C THR A 510 -22.32 -32.31 12.07
N VAL A 511 -23.03 -31.21 11.83
CA VAL A 511 -24.47 -31.10 12.12
C VAL A 511 -25.32 -30.98 10.85
N VAL A 512 -24.86 -30.21 9.86
CA VAL A 512 -25.65 -29.86 8.65
C VAL A 512 -25.37 -30.83 7.51
N ALA A 513 -24.11 -30.97 7.10
CA ALA A 513 -23.70 -31.78 5.95
C ALA A 513 -24.18 -33.25 6.02
N PRO A 514 -24.20 -33.94 7.18
CA PRO A 514 -24.71 -35.32 7.28
C PRO A 514 -26.22 -35.46 7.03
N ARG A 515 -26.96 -34.35 7.09
CA ARG A 515 -28.42 -34.31 6.86
C ARG A 515 -28.79 -33.95 5.41
N LEU A 516 -27.81 -33.58 4.59
CA LEU A 516 -28.04 -33.32 3.16
C LEU A 516 -28.20 -34.65 2.40
N PRO A 517 -29.03 -34.70 1.34
CA PRO A 517 -29.14 -35.85 0.46
C PRO A 517 -27.78 -36.23 -0.15
N ALA A 518 -27.52 -37.53 -0.30
CA ALA A 518 -26.22 -38.03 -0.76
C ALA A 518 -25.80 -37.56 -2.17
N HIS A 519 -26.75 -37.11 -3.01
CA HIS A 519 -26.45 -36.59 -4.34
C HIS A 519 -25.97 -35.13 -4.34
N VAL A 520 -26.18 -34.38 -3.25
CA VAL A 520 -25.77 -32.97 -3.13
C VAL A 520 -24.27 -32.91 -2.81
N LYS A 521 -23.47 -32.39 -3.74
CA LYS A 521 -22.02 -32.28 -3.61
C LYS A 521 -21.62 -30.98 -2.95
N VAL A 522 -20.88 -31.08 -1.85
CA VAL A 522 -20.36 -29.92 -1.12
C VAL A 522 -18.87 -29.75 -1.40
N VAL A 523 -18.43 -28.54 -1.69
CA VAL A 523 -17.01 -28.21 -1.86
C VAL A 523 -16.58 -27.11 -0.89
N VAL A 524 -15.54 -27.40 -0.10
CA VAL A 524 -14.92 -26.47 0.84
C VAL A 524 -13.62 -25.94 0.24
N GLY A 525 -13.62 -24.66 -0.14
CA GLY A 525 -12.48 -23.92 -0.67
C GLY A 525 -11.76 -23.13 0.43
N GLY A 526 -10.43 -23.06 0.32
CA GLY A 526 -9.54 -22.39 1.25
C GLY A 526 -8.72 -23.32 2.13
N LYS A 527 -7.71 -22.77 2.80
CA LYS A 527 -6.77 -23.55 3.63
C LYS A 527 -7.47 -24.05 4.90
N SER A 528 -7.44 -25.36 5.13
CA SER A 528 -8.03 -26.05 6.28
C SER A 528 -7.08 -27.02 6.97
N LEU A 529 -7.54 -27.62 8.07
CA LEU A 529 -6.85 -28.76 8.70
C LEU A 529 -6.92 -30.02 7.83
N HIS A 530 -7.92 -30.12 6.94
CA HIS A 530 -8.02 -31.16 5.94
C HIS A 530 -7.13 -30.84 4.72
N PRO A 531 -6.28 -31.77 4.25
CA PRO A 531 -5.49 -31.59 3.05
C PRO A 531 -6.34 -31.40 1.78
N PRO A 532 -5.84 -30.69 0.75
CA PRO A 532 -6.51 -30.61 -0.55
C PRO A 532 -6.76 -32.01 -1.13
N GLY A 533 -7.95 -32.21 -1.71
CA GLY A 533 -8.39 -33.50 -2.26
C GLY A 533 -9.05 -34.45 -1.24
N THR A 534 -9.09 -34.10 0.04
CA THR A 534 -9.79 -34.90 1.06
C THR A 534 -11.28 -34.97 0.75
N VAL A 535 -11.87 -36.16 0.87
CA VAL A 535 -13.32 -36.38 0.71
C VAL A 535 -13.88 -37.03 1.98
N THR A 536 -14.97 -36.48 2.51
CA THR A 536 -15.69 -36.98 3.69
C THR A 536 -17.19 -36.98 3.42
N GLY A 537 -17.76 -38.15 3.15
CA GLY A 537 -19.16 -38.25 2.71
C GLY A 537 -19.38 -37.51 1.39
N SER A 538 -20.33 -36.57 1.36
CA SER A 538 -20.60 -35.70 0.20
C SER A 538 -19.71 -34.44 0.12
N VAL A 539 -18.79 -34.26 1.08
CA VAL A 539 -17.94 -33.06 1.19
C VAL A 539 -16.55 -33.30 0.62
N ARG A 540 -16.09 -32.41 -0.27
CA ARG A 540 -14.73 -32.39 -0.82
C ARG A 540 -13.98 -31.12 -0.42
N PHE A 541 -12.75 -31.26 0.06
CA PHE A 541 -11.87 -30.14 0.37
C PHE A 541 -11.00 -29.78 -0.84
N ALA A 542 -11.18 -28.58 -1.40
CA ALA A 542 -10.41 -28.13 -2.56
C ALA A 542 -9.03 -27.56 -2.19
N GLY A 543 -8.84 -27.11 -0.95
CA GLY A 543 -7.62 -26.41 -0.54
C GLY A 543 -7.58 -24.97 -1.05
N PHE A 544 -6.39 -24.39 -1.20
CA PHE A 544 -6.24 -23.01 -1.67
C PHE A 544 -6.87 -22.83 -3.07
N VAL A 545 -7.71 -21.81 -3.21
CA VAL A 545 -8.39 -21.45 -4.44
C VAL A 545 -7.71 -20.20 -5.01
N PRO A 546 -7.10 -20.25 -6.21
CA PRO A 546 -6.40 -19.10 -6.80
C PRO A 546 -7.34 -17.94 -7.17
N ASP A 547 -8.56 -18.24 -7.58
CA ASP A 547 -9.60 -17.25 -7.92
C ASP A 547 -10.86 -17.52 -7.10
N ALA A 548 -11.03 -16.74 -6.03
CA ALA A 548 -12.19 -16.81 -5.16
C ALA A 548 -13.50 -16.46 -5.90
N GLY A 549 -13.48 -15.49 -6.81
CA GLY A 549 -14.67 -15.06 -7.56
C GLY A 549 -15.15 -16.16 -8.51
N ALA A 550 -14.23 -16.77 -9.27
CA ALA A 550 -14.56 -17.89 -10.14
C ALA A 550 -15.11 -19.10 -9.37
N PHE A 551 -14.52 -19.40 -8.20
CA PHE A 551 -15.03 -20.47 -7.33
C PHE A 551 -16.46 -20.19 -6.84
N LEU A 552 -16.72 -19.00 -6.29
CA LEU A 552 -18.06 -18.63 -5.83
C LEU A 552 -19.09 -18.70 -6.98
N ARG A 553 -18.74 -18.14 -8.15
CA ARG A 553 -19.60 -18.18 -9.35
C ARG A 553 -19.87 -19.58 -9.89
N SER A 554 -19.02 -20.57 -9.59
CA SER A 554 -19.22 -21.96 -9.99
C SER A 554 -20.21 -22.74 -9.10
N CYS A 555 -20.64 -22.15 -7.98
CA CYS A 555 -21.53 -22.78 -7.01
C CYS A 555 -23.01 -22.45 -7.28
N SER A 556 -23.90 -23.45 -7.22
CA SER A 556 -25.34 -23.23 -7.24
C SER A 556 -25.78 -22.46 -6.01
N VAL A 557 -25.27 -22.84 -4.84
CA VAL A 557 -25.51 -22.17 -3.55
C VAL A 557 -24.21 -22.00 -2.79
N VAL A 558 -24.00 -20.84 -2.19
CA VAL A 558 -22.90 -20.60 -1.24
C VAL A 558 -23.44 -20.58 0.18
N VAL A 559 -22.80 -21.34 1.07
CA VAL A 559 -23.17 -21.40 2.49
C VAL A 559 -22.16 -20.66 3.34
N ILE A 560 -22.65 -19.77 4.20
CA ILE A 560 -21.83 -18.99 5.14
C ILE A 560 -22.28 -19.30 6.58
N PRO A 561 -21.74 -20.37 7.20
CA PRO A 561 -22.26 -20.94 8.45
C PRO A 561 -21.60 -20.31 9.69
N SER A 562 -21.34 -19.01 9.68
CA SER A 562 -20.58 -18.37 10.76
C SER A 562 -21.38 -18.39 12.06
N THR A 563 -20.84 -18.93 13.14
CA THR A 563 -21.55 -19.06 14.44
C THR A 563 -21.07 -18.05 15.48
N THR A 564 -19.88 -17.50 15.30
CA THR A 564 -19.26 -16.50 16.17
C THR A 564 -18.42 -15.50 15.35
N GLY A 565 -18.10 -14.35 15.93
CA GLY A 565 -17.24 -13.33 15.29
C GLY A 565 -17.59 -11.89 15.70
N SER A 566 -16.66 -10.96 15.45
CA SER A 566 -16.86 -9.50 15.53
C SER A 566 -16.50 -8.91 14.15
N GLY A 567 -16.92 -7.67 13.88
CA GLY A 567 -16.70 -7.01 12.58
C GLY A 567 -17.62 -7.52 11.47
N VAL A 568 -17.28 -7.10 10.25
CA VAL A 568 -17.98 -7.47 9.01
C VAL A 568 -17.29 -8.64 8.33
N GLN A 569 -18.08 -9.57 7.79
CA GLN A 569 -17.57 -10.70 7.03
C GLN A 569 -17.43 -10.33 5.55
N ILE A 570 -16.20 -10.02 5.14
CA ILE A 570 -15.89 -9.65 3.74
C ILE A 570 -16.35 -10.72 2.75
N LYS A 571 -16.18 -12.00 3.08
CA LYS A 571 -16.66 -13.14 2.26
C LYS A 571 -18.17 -13.08 1.97
N THR A 572 -18.97 -12.54 2.91
CA THR A 572 -20.40 -12.37 2.74
C THR A 572 -20.68 -11.29 1.71
N ILE A 573 -20.08 -10.10 1.87
CA ILE A 573 -20.23 -8.99 0.92
C ILE A 573 -19.80 -9.42 -0.49
N GLU A 574 -18.66 -10.11 -0.60
CA GLU A 574 -18.15 -10.62 -1.86
C GLU A 574 -19.11 -11.60 -2.55
N THR A 575 -19.68 -12.53 -1.78
CA THR A 575 -20.64 -13.51 -2.32
C THR A 575 -21.92 -12.83 -2.78
N LEU A 576 -22.48 -11.93 -1.96
CA LEU A 576 -23.69 -11.17 -2.28
C LEU A 576 -23.45 -10.24 -3.48
N GLY A 577 -22.28 -9.60 -3.57
CA GLY A 577 -21.90 -8.74 -4.67
C GLY A 577 -21.68 -9.46 -6.01
N LEU A 578 -21.49 -10.78 -5.98
CA LEU A 578 -21.46 -11.63 -7.17
C LEU A 578 -22.87 -12.12 -7.59
N GLY A 579 -23.89 -11.87 -6.76
CA GLY A 579 -25.27 -12.31 -7.00
C GLY A 579 -25.44 -13.82 -6.95
N VAL A 580 -24.55 -14.53 -6.26
CA VAL A 580 -24.65 -15.99 -6.10
C VAL A 580 -25.69 -16.29 -5.00
N PRO A 581 -26.64 -17.22 -5.23
CA PRO A 581 -27.60 -17.61 -4.20
C PRO A 581 -26.89 -18.03 -2.91
N THR A 582 -27.32 -17.43 -1.80
CA THR A 582 -26.58 -17.54 -0.54
C THR A 582 -27.49 -18.01 0.59
N VAL A 583 -27.02 -18.97 1.37
CA VAL A 583 -27.62 -19.35 2.65
C VAL A 583 -26.66 -19.00 3.77
N ALA A 584 -27.07 -18.13 4.69
CA ALA A 584 -26.18 -17.61 5.73
C ALA A 584 -26.85 -17.60 7.10
N THR A 585 -26.04 -17.66 8.15
CA THR A 585 -26.50 -17.39 9.52
C THR A 585 -26.68 -15.88 9.72
N THR A 586 -27.45 -15.49 10.74
CA THR A 586 -27.60 -14.06 11.10
C THR A 586 -26.26 -13.42 11.48
N VAL A 587 -25.36 -14.19 12.11
CA VAL A 587 -24.00 -13.72 12.46
C VAL A 587 -23.17 -13.38 11.21
N ALA A 588 -23.41 -14.04 10.08
CA ALA A 588 -22.70 -13.79 8.84
C ALA A 588 -23.09 -12.45 8.17
N LEU A 589 -24.22 -11.85 8.55
CA LEU A 589 -24.74 -10.58 8.01
C LEU A 589 -24.38 -9.35 8.85
N ARG A 590 -23.54 -9.47 9.88
CA ARG A 590 -23.13 -8.29 10.67
C ARG A 590 -22.57 -7.18 9.77
N GLY A 591 -23.12 -5.97 9.92
CA GLY A 591 -22.80 -4.78 9.12
C GLY A 591 -23.36 -4.80 7.69
N ILE A 592 -24.33 -5.67 7.40
CA ILE A 592 -25.07 -5.73 6.15
C ILE A 592 -26.57 -5.61 6.47
N ASP A 593 -27.07 -4.37 6.47
CA ASP A 593 -28.46 -4.07 6.86
C ASP A 593 -29.44 -4.21 5.68
N ASP A 594 -28.93 -4.26 4.46
CA ASP A 594 -29.67 -4.21 3.20
C ASP A 594 -29.30 -5.36 2.24
N PRO A 595 -29.31 -6.64 2.65
CA PRO A 595 -28.90 -7.73 1.75
C PRO A 595 -29.82 -7.86 0.52
N PRO A 596 -29.30 -8.37 -0.62
CA PRO A 596 -30.11 -8.62 -1.81
C PRO A 596 -31.11 -9.76 -1.59
N LEU A 597 -32.15 -9.83 -2.45
CA LEU A 597 -33.31 -10.73 -2.28
C LEU A 597 -32.98 -12.23 -2.31
N ASP A 598 -31.90 -12.64 -2.97
CA ASP A 598 -31.52 -14.05 -3.15
C ASP A 598 -30.75 -14.67 -1.97
N LEU A 599 -30.82 -14.02 -0.80
CA LEU A 599 -30.25 -14.49 0.45
C LEU A 599 -31.31 -15.15 1.33
N ARG A 600 -31.00 -16.34 1.86
CA ARG A 600 -31.82 -17.01 2.88
C ARG A 600 -31.10 -17.09 4.21
N LEU A 601 -31.79 -16.70 5.27
CA LEU A 601 -31.31 -16.79 6.65
C LEU A 601 -31.63 -18.15 7.25
N ALA A 602 -30.62 -18.79 7.85
CA ALA A 602 -30.78 -20.05 8.57
C ALA A 602 -29.82 -20.13 9.77
N ASN A 603 -30.38 -20.26 10.98
CA ASN A 603 -29.59 -20.33 12.22
C ASN A 603 -29.57 -21.73 12.85
N SER A 604 -30.55 -22.58 12.55
CA SER A 604 -30.59 -23.97 12.99
C SER A 604 -30.15 -24.92 11.88
N ALA A 605 -29.75 -26.14 12.25
CA ALA A 605 -29.34 -27.14 11.26
C ALA A 605 -30.50 -27.56 10.34
N THR A 606 -31.73 -27.60 10.87
CA THR A 606 -32.92 -27.93 10.08
C THR A 606 -33.22 -26.82 9.08
N ASP A 607 -33.21 -25.56 9.51
CA ASP A 607 -33.46 -24.42 8.61
C ASP A 607 -32.36 -24.32 7.55
N MET A 608 -31.11 -24.61 7.92
CA MET A 608 -29.98 -24.57 7.00
C MET A 608 -30.13 -25.62 5.89
N VAL A 609 -30.50 -26.85 6.24
CA VAL A 609 -30.77 -27.91 5.25
C VAL A 609 -31.93 -27.52 4.34
N ASN A 610 -33.05 -27.08 4.91
CA ASN A 610 -34.23 -26.69 4.13
C ASN A 610 -33.90 -25.52 3.19
N ALA A 611 -33.25 -24.48 3.69
CA ALA A 611 -32.84 -23.34 2.87
C ALA A 611 -31.89 -23.73 1.75
N ILE A 612 -30.92 -24.62 1.98
CA ILE A 612 -30.03 -25.14 0.93
C ILE A 612 -30.84 -25.87 -0.14
N LEU A 613 -31.71 -26.80 0.25
CA LEU A 613 -32.49 -27.61 -0.70
C LEU A 613 -33.49 -26.78 -1.49
N GLU A 614 -34.18 -25.84 -0.85
CA GLU A 614 -35.10 -24.93 -1.52
C GLU A 614 -34.36 -24.00 -2.49
N THR A 615 -33.14 -23.56 -2.15
CA THR A 615 -32.32 -22.74 -3.06
C THR A 615 -31.83 -23.55 -4.26
N LEU A 616 -31.44 -24.81 -4.05
CA LEU A 616 -31.03 -25.71 -5.14
C LEU A 616 -32.17 -26.03 -6.12
N GLN A 617 -33.42 -25.97 -5.66
CA GLN A 617 -34.61 -26.20 -6.49
C GLN A 617 -35.12 -24.92 -7.17
N ALA A 618 -34.76 -23.75 -6.67
CA ALA A 618 -35.17 -22.47 -7.24
C ALA A 618 -34.41 -22.18 -8.55
N PRO A 619 -35.02 -21.45 -9.51
CA PRO A 619 -34.28 -20.93 -10.66
C PRO A 619 -33.09 -20.10 -10.20
N ARG A 620 -31.90 -20.40 -10.73
CA ARG A 620 -30.69 -19.66 -10.38
C ARG A 620 -30.72 -18.26 -11.03
N PRO A 621 -30.50 -17.17 -10.26
CA PRO A 621 -30.45 -15.82 -10.81
C PRO A 621 -29.24 -15.65 -11.74
N ASP A 622 -29.26 -14.62 -12.58
CA ASP A 622 -28.17 -14.32 -13.52
C ASP A 622 -27.00 -13.54 -12.87
N GLY A 623 -27.17 -13.11 -11.62
CA GLY A 623 -26.18 -12.41 -10.80
C GLY A 623 -26.18 -10.87 -10.93
N ARG A 624 -26.98 -10.28 -11.82
CA ARG A 624 -26.98 -8.82 -12.06
C ARG A 624 -27.40 -8.01 -10.84
N ASP A 625 -28.35 -8.52 -10.07
CA ASP A 625 -28.85 -7.84 -8.86
C ASP A 625 -27.76 -7.71 -7.79
N GLY A 626 -26.92 -8.74 -7.64
CA GLY A 626 -25.76 -8.68 -6.74
C GLY A 626 -24.72 -7.64 -7.19
N ALA A 627 -24.45 -7.58 -8.50
CA ALA A 627 -23.54 -6.57 -9.05
C ALA A 627 -24.07 -5.14 -8.86
N ALA A 628 -25.36 -4.93 -9.07
CA ALA A 628 -26.04 -3.65 -8.83
C ALA A 628 -26.01 -3.28 -7.34
N TRP A 629 -26.27 -4.23 -6.45
CA TRP A 629 -26.18 -4.06 -5.00
C TRP A 629 -24.78 -3.63 -4.56
N ARG A 630 -23.73 -4.30 -5.05
CA ARG A 630 -22.33 -3.93 -4.76
C ARG A 630 -22.02 -2.49 -5.19
N LEU A 631 -22.41 -2.11 -6.40
CA LEU A 631 -22.19 -0.76 -6.93
C LEU A 631 -22.93 0.31 -6.14
N ALA A 632 -24.18 0.03 -5.72
CA ALA A 632 -24.93 0.93 -4.86
C ALA A 632 -24.23 1.13 -3.51
N ARG A 633 -23.74 0.03 -2.92
CA ARG A 633 -22.99 0.04 -1.66
C ARG A 633 -21.66 0.79 -1.77
N GLU A 634 -20.94 0.65 -2.87
CA GLU A 634 -19.71 1.41 -3.17
C GLU A 634 -19.97 2.91 -3.24
N ARG A 635 -21.03 3.35 -3.93
CA ARG A 635 -21.43 4.76 -3.99
C ARG A 635 -21.86 5.32 -2.63
N ALA A 636 -22.60 4.52 -1.85
CA ALA A 636 -23.00 4.89 -0.50
C ALA A 636 -21.76 5.09 0.38
N PHE A 637 -20.83 4.13 0.37
CA PHE A 637 -19.57 4.20 1.10
C PHE A 637 -18.75 5.46 0.74
N GLU A 638 -18.58 5.76 -0.55
CA GLU A 638 -17.89 6.99 -0.99
C GLU A 638 -18.59 8.27 -0.51
N THR A 639 -19.92 8.27 -0.49
CA THR A 639 -20.72 9.38 0.01
C THR A 639 -20.53 9.56 1.52
N ASP A 640 -20.53 8.47 2.28
CA ASP A 640 -20.32 8.48 3.72
C ASP A 640 -18.92 9.00 4.08
N ILE A 641 -17.88 8.59 3.34
CA ILE A 641 -16.52 9.10 3.53
C ILE A 641 -16.46 10.60 3.27
N ARG A 642 -17.08 11.08 2.19
CA ARG A 642 -17.14 12.52 1.87
C ARG A 642 -17.84 13.32 2.97
N ASN A 643 -18.94 12.79 3.49
CA ASN A 643 -19.69 13.40 4.59
C ASN A 643 -18.91 13.38 5.91
N ALA A 644 -18.12 12.34 6.19
CA ALA A 644 -17.25 12.31 7.36
C ALA A 644 -16.10 13.33 7.23
N LEU A 645 -15.47 13.41 6.06
CA LEU A 645 -14.37 14.34 5.80
C LEU A 645 -14.79 15.81 5.93
N SER A 646 -15.98 16.18 5.47
CA SER A 646 -16.47 17.57 5.60
C SER A 646 -16.57 18.00 7.07
N GLY A 647 -17.05 17.11 7.95
CA GLY A 647 -17.12 17.36 9.40
C GLY A 647 -15.74 17.39 10.09
N LEU A 648 -14.78 16.60 9.60
CA LEU A 648 -13.43 16.52 10.17
C LEU A 648 -12.52 17.69 9.74
N LEU A 649 -12.65 18.14 8.49
CA LEU A 649 -11.75 19.14 7.89
C LEU A 649 -12.31 20.57 7.91
N SER A 650 -13.52 20.77 8.45
CA SER A 650 -14.06 22.11 8.70
C SER A 650 -13.26 22.81 9.82
N PRO A 651 -12.91 24.12 9.66
CA PRO A 651 -12.29 24.89 10.73
C PRO A 651 -13.25 24.93 11.94
N GLN A 652 -12.80 24.47 13.10
CA GLN A 652 -13.57 24.71 14.32
C GLN A 652 -13.55 26.20 14.61
N THR A 653 -14.72 26.84 14.64
CA THR A 653 -14.87 28.17 15.24
C THR A 653 -14.35 28.08 16.66
N SER A 654 -13.26 28.81 16.93
CA SER A 654 -12.55 28.80 18.20
C SER A 654 -13.46 29.31 19.32
N ASP A 655 -14.13 28.39 20.00
CA ASP A 655 -14.80 28.69 21.26
C ASP A 655 -14.69 27.48 22.19
N ARG A 656 -13.45 27.19 22.59
CA ARG A 656 -13.10 26.44 23.80
C ARG A 656 -11.62 26.66 24.09
N THR A 657 -11.38 27.37 25.16
CA THR A 657 -10.09 27.82 25.68
C THR A 657 -9.04 26.69 25.74
N SER A 658 -7.92 26.91 25.06
CA SER A 658 -6.74 26.05 24.95
C SER A 658 -5.97 25.82 26.25
N LYS A 659 -6.53 26.18 27.40
CA LYS A 659 -5.94 25.96 28.73
C LYS A 659 -6.29 24.59 29.31
N ASP A 660 -7.48 24.06 29.01
CA ASP A 660 -7.98 22.83 29.66
C ASP A 660 -7.34 21.54 29.14
N ALA A 661 -6.88 21.50 27.89
CA ALA A 661 -6.28 20.29 27.31
C ALA A 661 -4.86 20.01 27.84
N ALA A 662 -4.08 21.07 28.10
CA ALA A 662 -2.73 20.97 28.64
C ALA A 662 -2.73 20.53 30.13
N ASP A 663 -3.74 20.96 30.90
CA ASP A 663 -3.88 20.57 32.31
C ASP A 663 -4.43 19.14 32.48
N ARG A 664 -5.25 18.64 31.55
CA ARG A 664 -5.77 17.24 31.56
C ARG A 664 -4.67 16.17 31.37
N ILE A 665 -3.63 16.47 30.61
CA ILE A 665 -2.49 15.54 30.38
C ILE A 665 -1.49 15.58 31.56
N ARG A 666 -1.45 16.67 32.34
CA ARG A 666 -0.59 16.78 33.52
C ARG A 666 -1.18 16.09 34.75
N SER A 667 -2.49 16.15 34.99
CA SER A 667 -3.08 15.57 36.21
C SER A 667 -3.08 14.03 36.24
N THR A 668 -3.03 13.37 35.09
CA THR A 668 -2.99 11.89 34.97
C THR A 668 -1.59 11.28 35.13
N ARG A 669 -0.53 12.10 35.23
CA ARG A 669 0.85 11.60 35.40
C ARG A 669 1.31 11.47 36.86
N GLN A 670 0.51 11.88 37.85
CA GLN A 670 0.96 11.96 39.25
C GLN A 670 0.13 11.17 40.27
N ALA A 671 -0.85 10.36 39.88
CA ALA A 671 -1.53 9.48 40.84
C ALA A 671 -0.75 8.15 41.02
N PRO A 672 -0.19 7.85 42.21
CA PRO A 672 0.27 6.50 42.52
C PRO A 672 -0.94 5.55 42.62
N PRO A 673 -0.76 4.23 42.38
CA PRO A 673 -1.87 3.28 42.44
C PRO A 673 -2.43 3.25 43.87
N ALA A 674 -3.73 3.49 44.00
CA ALA A 674 -4.44 3.33 45.26
C ALA A 674 -4.27 1.88 45.76
N ARG A 675 -3.75 1.73 46.98
CA ARG A 675 -3.79 0.46 47.70
C ARG A 675 -5.24 0.16 48.02
N ILE A 676 -5.73 -0.98 47.53
CA ILE A 676 -6.96 -1.59 48.02
C ILE A 676 -6.58 -2.16 49.39
N THR A 677 -6.99 -1.50 50.47
CA THR A 677 -7.04 -2.11 51.79
C THR A 677 -8.32 -2.93 51.87
N GLU A 678 -8.15 -4.23 52.08
CA GLU A 678 -9.17 -5.09 52.68
C GLU A 678 -9.58 -4.47 54.01
N ASP A 679 -10.88 -4.28 54.23
CA ASP A 679 -11.42 -4.33 55.57
C ASP A 679 -12.77 -5.05 55.55
N ALA A 680 -12.82 -6.07 56.38
CA ALA A 680 -13.96 -6.90 56.67
C ALA A 680 -14.84 -6.24 57.72
N ALA A 681 -16.15 -6.20 57.46
CA ALA A 681 -17.25 -6.41 58.41
C ALA A 681 -18.55 -6.56 57.63
#